data_AF-A0A8T4QPZ7-F1
#
_entry.id   AF-A0A8T4QPZ7-F1
#
_cell.length_a   1.000
_cell.length_b   1.000
_cell.length_c   1.000
_cell.angle_alpha   90.00
_cell.angle_beta   90.00
_cell.angle_gamma   90.00
#
_symmetry.space_group_name_H-M   'P 1'
#
loop_
_entity.id
_entity.type
_entity.pdbx_description
1 polymer ?
#
loop_
_entity_poly.entity_id
_entity_poly.type
_entity_poly.pdbx_seq_one_letter_code
_entity_poly.pdbx_strand_id
1 'polypeptide(L)'
;MQQRGQKVKACLEIIILILTIFAVYNPEQAYAKQTVCCERTIVGETCIQTGQEQCNPDYRSVQGLNCAQTDFCQVGCCRNNEGNCQANTPKATCKNQGGIFDPRADCNTQECRQGCCIIENQCSIETNLECIGQAATFGRANSEFRETLSEQECAGFCQQEEGGCCEKEGVCTIEKRGDCIQQEGDFFQNQHCSRVESCTCRPKDHKRCFEGDIYWFDSCNNKEDIIQECSYDQGLTCGEENGQFVCKSIDCLQTYNSPATEGDGGLRKNGESWCEYEGITGSGTDLVGSRHFRRLCVNGEEVIEPCRDYREQACVQTRVTGTGRGTYNEALCVTNNWEECATTCNTAKDARNNREFQQKSQEDRECCLDPQKSCSWIGNENQGRCIPQVPPGLKFWETKTTGQVHVEDAKEICSQASQECTVYYVKRTLLSSWKCEANCECERQPWIDQANAYCISLGDCGAYYNVDGDYTKEGLETNPPRAPQQEEFVKLQSAGRGLSTEDFDASQYRGLDAVPTKAWIQLGFATLGIIGPKIGLPSISALLGKAIGIGTAATTTGTATVTLSSLAAAETAAPVYTGIAEFATGNAISAANAAAGSTATGASAAGTILAAIPWIVLAVAVFFVIIHLFAKVKEKHYSVTCQPWQAPPGGANCDICGQDGKECTEYRCKSIGQACQYIPENEGTTRQSCFNAGRNDTKSPVIRPLQGKLTEGFQLRNTEVGYDITPEVEIHQTIEFGIETDELAKCKYANQPNQRFDDMISTIEGSSLKTTHSLTKSEGTGGQKDIYIRCQDVAGNKNERDYRISYQVSTVDLSPPRVELLRETDKLPNGVDQTILEVQVNEQAVCRYAKVDAPFEDMGDPLLCDQTPRSNGKYICSTNINLDQTTTYYIRCQDQQGNINTQGIQKRIEKTSELLIAGIQPQGELLENEIVIEIQTTGGAEGGKAICQMQIQGGHWVNMKNTQSTVHIQQLTLPEGKYNIPIRCEDEIGNQAQREVSFEIKQDRTPPKIKNIYKEQGQLVIILNEKGTCKIDTKSFSYEEGTIIGQEQEQFIIGLEAAEYHLICEDAKQNRMQEMVIHP
;
A
#
# COMPACT_ATOMS: atom_id res chain seq x y z
N MET A 1 30.88 53.74 -53.48
CA MET A 1 30.44 54.88 -52.66
C MET A 1 30.23 54.34 -51.24
N GLN A 2 31.10 54.72 -50.30
CA GLN A 2 30.76 55.67 -49.21
C GLN A 2 29.75 55.05 -48.22
N GLN A 3 29.98 54.86 -46.91
CA GLN A 3 30.88 55.51 -45.95
C GLN A 3 31.11 54.62 -44.70
N ARG A 4 32.29 54.80 -44.07
CA ARG A 4 32.62 54.69 -42.61
C ARG A 4 32.34 53.35 -41.90
N GLY A 5 33.29 52.60 -41.34
CA GLY A 5 34.67 52.89 -40.95
C GLY A 5 34.76 53.70 -39.66
N GLN A 6 34.82 53.05 -38.48
CA GLN A 6 35.79 53.32 -37.40
C GLN A 6 35.56 52.49 -36.12
N LYS A 7 36.64 51.82 -35.67
CA LYS A 7 37.03 51.48 -34.29
C LYS A 7 36.56 50.15 -33.66
N VAL A 8 37.12 49.05 -34.19
CA VAL A 8 37.32 47.75 -33.50
C VAL A 8 38.81 47.50 -33.15
N LYS A 9 39.67 48.54 -33.07
CA LYS A 9 41.12 48.33 -32.86
C LYS A 9 41.78 49.28 -31.85
N ALA A 10 41.09 49.63 -30.75
CA ALA A 10 41.68 50.50 -29.72
C ALA A 10 41.35 50.15 -28.26
N CYS A 11 40.52 49.14 -27.97
CA CYS A 11 40.21 48.77 -26.57
C CYS A 11 40.91 47.48 -26.10
N LEU A 12 41.46 46.67 -27.01
CA LEU A 12 42.10 45.39 -26.63
C LEU A 12 43.60 45.52 -26.31
N GLU A 13 44.27 46.59 -26.73
CA GLU A 13 45.70 46.81 -26.45
C GLU A 13 45.96 47.74 -25.25
N ILE A 14 44.92 48.37 -24.68
CA ILE A 14 45.06 49.29 -23.53
C ILE A 14 44.89 48.55 -22.19
N ILE A 15 44.22 47.39 -22.17
CA ILE A 15 44.00 46.61 -20.93
C ILE A 15 45.20 45.72 -20.58
N ILE A 16 46.00 45.33 -21.58
CA ILE A 16 47.17 44.45 -21.38
C ILE A 16 48.43 45.24 -20.96
N LEU A 17 48.43 46.56 -21.08
CA LEU A 17 49.58 47.42 -20.73
C LEU A 17 49.48 48.09 -19.34
N ILE A 18 48.35 47.96 -18.63
CA ILE A 18 48.13 48.57 -17.30
C ILE A 18 48.45 47.60 -16.15
N LEU A 19 48.65 46.31 -16.42
CA LEU A 19 48.78 45.28 -15.38
C LEU A 19 50.21 44.83 -15.03
N THR A 20 51.28 45.42 -15.60
CA THR A 20 52.62 44.81 -15.42
C THR A 20 53.76 45.64 -14.84
N ILE A 21 53.67 46.94 -14.56
CA ILE A 21 54.80 47.64 -13.89
C ILE A 21 54.33 48.84 -13.08
N PHE A 22 54.21 48.72 -11.75
CA PHE A 22 55.03 49.50 -10.80
C PHE A 22 54.80 49.08 -9.35
N ALA A 23 55.92 49.09 -8.63
CA ALA A 23 56.22 48.44 -7.39
C ALA A 23 55.84 49.26 -6.14
N VAL A 24 55.56 48.52 -5.06
CA VAL A 24 55.96 48.73 -3.65
C VAL A 24 55.71 50.12 -3.04
N TYR A 25 54.74 50.19 -2.13
CA TYR A 25 54.85 50.86 -0.82
C TYR A 25 53.71 50.39 0.10
N ASN A 26 54.06 49.77 1.24
CA ASN A 26 53.17 49.49 2.37
C ASN A 26 52.87 50.81 3.12
N PRO A 27 51.69 50.96 3.76
CA PRO A 27 51.62 50.58 5.16
C PRO A 27 50.34 49.81 5.55
N GLU A 28 50.50 49.11 6.67
CA GLU A 28 49.54 48.30 7.39
C GLU A 28 48.16 48.94 7.53
N GLN A 29 47.13 48.16 7.21
CA GLN A 29 45.96 48.02 8.08
C GLN A 29 45.62 46.54 8.17
N ALA A 30 45.85 45.97 9.36
CA ALA A 30 45.44 44.63 9.70
C ALA A 30 43.90 44.55 9.69
N TYR A 31 43.34 43.89 8.68
CA TYR A 31 42.10 43.16 8.87
C TYR A 31 42.48 41.72 9.16
N ALA A 32 42.29 41.29 10.41
CA ALA A 32 42.43 39.91 10.79
C ALA A 32 41.51 39.07 9.89
N LYS A 33 42.08 38.22 9.03
CA LYS A 33 41.33 37.15 8.37
C LYS A 33 40.69 36.32 9.48
N GLN A 34 39.36 36.31 9.55
CA GLN A 34 38.64 35.43 10.47
C GLN A 34 38.91 33.99 10.06
N THR A 35 39.75 33.31 10.84
CA THR A 35 39.97 31.87 10.69
C THR A 35 38.74 31.13 11.21
N VAL A 36 38.32 30.11 10.46
CA VAL A 36 37.26 29.18 10.82
C VAL A 36 37.86 27.80 11.03
N CYS A 37 37.23 26.96 11.86
CA CYS A 37 37.56 25.54 11.86
C CYS A 37 36.73 24.82 10.80
N CYS A 38 37.38 24.14 9.86
CA CYS A 38 36.69 23.27 8.90
C CYS A 38 36.66 21.83 9.41
N GLU A 39 35.49 21.17 9.35
CA GLU A 39 35.36 19.71 9.52
C GLU A 39 36.16 18.99 8.43
N ARG A 40 36.06 19.49 7.20
CA ARG A 40 36.86 19.03 6.06
C ARG A 40 37.16 20.17 5.09
N THR A 41 38.39 20.23 4.56
CA THR A 41 38.79 21.19 3.52
C THR A 41 38.49 20.64 2.13
N ILE A 42 38.49 21.50 1.11
CA ILE A 42 38.27 21.11 -0.30
C ILE A 42 39.34 20.09 -0.78
N VAL A 43 40.54 20.13 -0.20
CA VAL A 43 41.64 19.19 -0.48
C VAL A 43 41.62 17.93 0.39
N GLY A 44 40.60 17.78 1.24
CA GLY A 44 40.33 16.55 2.00
C GLY A 44 40.96 16.46 3.38
N GLU A 45 41.63 17.50 3.86
CA GLU A 45 42.17 17.57 5.21
C GLU A 45 41.05 17.83 6.23
N THR A 46 41.15 17.27 7.43
CA THR A 46 40.10 17.37 8.46
C THR A 46 40.58 18.15 9.68
N CYS A 47 39.69 18.86 10.35
CA CYS A 47 39.99 19.57 11.60
C CYS A 47 41.12 20.60 11.50
N ILE A 48 41.13 21.35 10.40
CA ILE A 48 42.12 22.40 10.15
C ILE A 48 41.48 23.77 10.34
N GLN A 49 42.23 24.64 11.01
CA GLN A 49 41.88 26.04 11.19
C GLN A 49 42.40 26.84 9.97
N THR A 50 41.50 27.26 9.09
CA THR A 50 41.83 27.94 7.83
C THR A 50 40.77 28.99 7.45
N GLY A 51 40.85 29.59 6.27
CA GLY A 51 39.81 30.50 5.75
C GLY A 51 38.56 29.74 5.31
N GLN A 52 37.39 30.37 5.43
CA GLN A 52 36.09 29.79 5.03
C GLN A 52 36.08 29.33 3.58
N GLU A 53 36.85 29.99 2.72
CA GLU A 53 37.02 29.66 1.29
C GLU A 53 37.70 28.31 1.04
N GLN A 54 38.37 27.73 2.05
CA GLN A 54 39.04 26.43 1.94
C GLN A 54 38.23 25.29 2.57
N CYS A 55 37.14 25.57 3.27
CA CYS A 55 36.24 24.55 3.78
C CYS A 55 35.42 23.95 2.64
N ASN A 56 35.22 22.63 2.66
CA ASN A 56 34.30 21.98 1.74
C ASN A 56 32.85 22.33 2.14
N PRO A 57 32.02 22.87 1.22
CA PRO A 57 30.65 23.29 1.54
C PRO A 57 29.71 22.16 1.97
N ASP A 58 30.04 20.90 1.66
CA ASP A 58 29.25 19.73 2.05
C ASP A 58 29.49 19.29 3.52
N TYR A 59 30.44 19.93 4.23
CA TYR A 59 30.85 19.60 5.59
C TYR A 59 30.75 20.82 6.53
N ARG A 60 30.74 20.59 7.85
CA ARG A 60 30.56 21.69 8.82
C ARG A 60 31.79 22.59 8.90
N SER A 61 31.58 23.89 9.11
CA SER A 61 32.63 24.80 9.53
C SER A 61 32.08 25.75 10.60
N VAL A 62 32.93 26.17 11.53
CA VAL A 62 32.54 27.08 12.62
C VAL A 62 33.53 28.24 12.73
N GLN A 63 32.99 29.45 12.73
CA GLN A 63 33.74 30.69 12.83
C GLN A 63 33.96 31.08 14.30
N GLY A 64 35.18 31.48 14.66
CA GLY A 64 35.50 32.02 15.99
C GLY A 64 35.84 31.00 17.08
N LEU A 65 35.75 29.69 16.80
CA LEU A 65 36.24 28.63 17.68
C LEU A 65 37.54 28.02 17.14
N ASN A 66 38.45 27.63 18.03
CA ASN A 66 39.56 26.77 17.63
C ASN A 66 39.04 25.36 17.33
N CYS A 67 39.74 24.58 16.49
CA CYS A 67 39.23 23.26 16.13
C CYS A 67 39.05 22.33 17.33
N ALA A 68 39.91 22.43 18.35
CA ALA A 68 39.80 21.63 19.56
C ALA A 68 38.52 21.88 20.38
N GLN A 69 37.85 23.01 20.17
CA GLN A 69 36.59 23.40 20.83
C GLN A 69 35.34 23.00 20.05
N THR A 70 35.48 22.41 18.87
CA THR A 70 34.34 22.01 18.04
C THR A 70 34.02 20.54 18.20
N ASP A 71 32.73 20.20 18.31
CA ASP A 71 32.29 18.82 18.56
C ASP A 71 32.70 17.84 17.45
N PHE A 72 32.86 18.32 16.22
CA PHE A 72 33.32 17.49 15.09
C PHE A 72 34.83 17.28 15.07
N CYS A 73 35.59 18.03 15.85
CA CYS A 73 37.04 17.85 16.00
C CYS A 73 37.46 17.53 17.43
N GLN A 74 36.51 17.16 18.28
CA GLN A 74 36.77 16.57 19.58
C GLN A 74 37.72 15.39 19.42
N VAL A 75 38.79 15.39 20.21
CA VAL A 75 39.75 14.28 20.26
C VAL A 75 39.19 13.17 21.14
N GLY A 76 39.33 11.94 20.68
CA GLY A 76 38.85 10.74 21.35
C GLY A 76 39.61 9.53 20.84
N CYS A 77 39.14 8.33 21.18
CA CYS A 77 39.67 7.10 20.62
C CYS A 77 39.01 6.83 19.26
N CYS A 78 39.82 6.63 18.22
CA CYS A 78 39.32 6.19 16.92
C CYS A 78 39.58 4.71 16.72
N ARG A 79 38.53 3.93 16.48
CA ARG A 79 38.62 2.51 16.16
C ARG A 79 38.41 2.30 14.66
N ASN A 80 39.36 1.70 13.97
CA ASN A 80 39.13 1.32 12.57
C ASN A 80 38.33 -0.01 12.48
N ASN A 81 37.91 -0.39 11.27
CA ASN A 81 37.13 -1.62 11.07
C ASN A 81 37.92 -2.92 11.32
N GLU A 82 39.24 -2.83 11.47
CA GLU A 82 40.12 -3.96 11.82
C GLU A 82 40.34 -4.09 13.35
N GLY A 83 39.77 -3.20 14.17
CA GLY A 83 39.91 -3.25 15.63
C GLY A 83 41.06 -2.41 16.20
N ASN A 84 41.85 -1.75 15.36
CA ASN A 84 42.93 -0.88 15.81
C ASN A 84 42.40 0.43 16.41
N CYS A 85 42.85 0.74 17.62
CA CYS A 85 42.45 1.92 18.38
C CYS A 85 43.56 2.97 18.38
N GLN A 86 43.25 4.18 17.90
CA GLN A 86 44.15 5.34 17.94
C GLN A 86 43.64 6.36 18.95
N ALA A 87 44.40 6.52 20.03
CA ALA A 87 44.13 7.52 21.06
C ALA A 87 44.35 8.94 20.54
N ASN A 88 43.59 9.90 21.09
CA ASN A 88 43.69 11.32 20.77
C ASN A 88 43.43 11.69 19.30
N THR A 89 42.67 10.88 18.56
CA THR A 89 42.31 11.15 17.17
C THR A 89 41.09 12.07 17.10
N PRO A 90 41.08 13.16 16.31
CA PRO A 90 39.90 13.99 16.12
C PRO A 90 38.74 13.22 15.46
N LYS A 91 37.50 13.50 15.89
CA LYS A 91 36.29 12.82 15.40
C LYS A 91 36.09 12.84 13.88
N ALA A 92 36.28 14.00 13.24
CA ALA A 92 36.18 14.10 11.78
C ALA A 92 37.28 13.31 11.07
N THR A 93 38.50 13.28 11.62
CA THR A 93 39.60 12.45 11.11
C THR A 93 39.25 10.97 11.21
N CYS A 94 38.69 10.55 12.34
CA CYS A 94 38.28 9.17 12.55
C CYS A 94 37.21 8.71 11.54
N LYS A 95 36.14 9.51 11.40
CA LYS A 95 35.07 9.23 10.43
C LYS A 95 35.57 9.24 8.99
N ASN A 96 36.48 10.16 8.65
CA ASN A 96 37.04 10.26 7.30
C ASN A 96 37.90 9.03 6.94
N GLN A 97 38.48 8.36 7.94
CA GLN A 97 39.19 7.09 7.77
C GLN A 97 38.26 5.86 7.86
N GLY A 98 36.93 6.06 7.93
CA GLY A 98 35.96 4.98 8.05
C GLY A 98 35.91 4.33 9.44
N GLY A 99 36.49 4.98 10.46
CA GLY A 99 36.54 4.48 11.84
C GLY A 99 35.35 4.91 12.70
N ILE A 100 35.13 4.16 13.77
CA ILE A 100 34.13 4.37 14.82
C ILE A 100 34.79 5.16 15.96
N PHE A 101 34.21 6.32 16.30
CA PHE A 101 34.78 7.25 17.26
C PHE A 101 34.17 7.08 18.67
N ASP A 102 35.02 6.94 19.69
CA ASP A 102 34.68 6.96 21.11
C ASP A 102 35.25 8.24 21.76
N PRO A 103 34.44 9.01 22.53
CA PRO A 103 34.89 10.26 23.15
C PRO A 103 35.95 10.11 24.25
N ARG A 104 36.24 8.90 24.76
CA ARG A 104 37.32 8.65 25.72
C ARG A 104 38.67 8.68 25.03
N ALA A 105 39.52 9.63 25.38
CA ALA A 105 40.83 9.82 24.71
C ALA A 105 41.87 8.75 25.08
N ASP A 106 41.66 7.98 26.14
CA ASP A 106 42.62 7.00 26.68
C ASP A 106 42.56 5.62 26.02
N CYS A 107 41.57 5.36 25.16
CA CYS A 107 41.31 4.07 24.51
C CYS A 107 41.27 2.87 25.47
N ASN A 108 40.97 3.07 26.76
CA ASN A 108 40.99 1.98 27.76
C ASN A 108 39.65 1.24 27.83
N THR A 109 39.20 0.71 26.70
CA THR A 109 37.96 -0.08 26.59
C THR A 109 38.30 -1.55 26.41
N GLN A 110 37.39 -2.46 26.76
CA GLN A 110 37.64 -3.91 26.70
C GLN A 110 38.02 -4.37 25.28
N GLU A 111 37.54 -3.67 24.27
CA GLU A 111 37.74 -3.94 22.84
C GLU A 111 39.09 -3.44 22.32
N CYS A 112 39.73 -2.51 23.02
CA CYS A 112 41.05 -1.94 22.67
C CYS A 112 42.19 -2.52 23.52
N ARG A 113 41.90 -3.41 24.48
CA ARG A 113 42.92 -4.08 25.29
C ARG A 113 43.60 -5.15 24.46
N GLN A 114 44.94 -5.10 24.46
CA GLN A 114 45.75 -6.16 23.90
C GLN A 114 45.77 -7.36 24.84
N GLY A 115 45.65 -8.55 24.27
CA GLY A 115 45.73 -9.83 24.95
C GLY A 115 46.45 -10.84 24.07
N CYS A 116 46.62 -12.05 24.57
CA CYS A 116 47.20 -13.11 23.78
C CYS A 116 46.15 -13.66 22.82
N CYS A 117 46.36 -13.41 21.54
CA CYS A 117 45.63 -14.07 20.47
C CYS A 117 46.28 -15.42 20.18
N ILE A 118 45.52 -16.51 20.26
CA ILE A 118 45.98 -17.86 19.97
C ILE A 118 45.21 -18.35 18.74
N ILE A 119 45.92 -18.55 17.62
CA ILE A 119 45.38 -19.13 16.39
C ILE A 119 46.23 -20.36 16.08
N GLU A 120 45.63 -21.54 16.27
CA GLU A 120 46.35 -22.83 16.24
C GLU A 120 47.59 -22.82 17.16
N ASN A 121 48.79 -22.75 16.60
CA ASN A 121 50.08 -22.76 17.32
C ASN A 121 50.81 -21.41 17.26
N GLN A 122 50.14 -20.35 16.80
CA GLN A 122 50.71 -19.00 16.72
C GLN A 122 50.08 -18.10 17.77
N CYS A 123 50.93 -17.46 18.57
CA CYS A 123 50.52 -16.48 19.56
C CYS A 123 51.07 -15.13 19.20
N SER A 124 50.19 -14.13 19.17
CA SER A 124 50.54 -12.73 19.02
C SER A 124 49.82 -11.90 20.08
N ILE A 125 50.47 -10.82 20.52
CA ILE A 125 49.82 -9.82 21.36
C ILE A 125 49.11 -8.84 20.43
N GLU A 126 47.80 -8.97 20.37
CA GLU A 126 46.93 -8.19 19.48
C GLU A 126 45.62 -7.86 20.19
N THR A 127 44.73 -7.11 19.54
CA THR A 127 43.37 -6.90 20.05
C THR A 127 42.47 -8.12 19.76
N ASN A 128 41.39 -8.28 20.53
CA ASN A 128 40.44 -9.39 20.34
C ASN A 128 39.81 -9.37 18.92
N LEU A 129 39.53 -8.19 18.38
CA LEU A 129 38.98 -8.04 17.03
C LEU A 129 40.00 -8.38 15.93
N GLU A 130 41.27 -8.00 16.09
CA GLU A 130 42.34 -8.44 15.18
C GLU A 130 42.53 -9.95 15.23
N CYS A 131 42.46 -10.54 16.44
CA CYS A 131 42.53 -11.98 16.62
C CYS A 131 41.42 -12.72 15.86
N ILE A 132 40.19 -12.24 15.96
CA ILE A 132 39.03 -12.78 15.23
C ILE A 132 39.20 -12.55 13.71
N GLY A 133 39.68 -11.38 13.29
CA GLY A 133 39.90 -11.04 11.88
C GLY A 133 40.99 -11.88 11.22
N GLN A 134 42.12 -12.09 11.91
CA GLN A 134 43.18 -12.98 11.46
C GLN A 134 42.66 -14.41 11.32
N ALA A 135 41.95 -14.94 12.32
CA ALA A 135 41.38 -16.28 12.25
C ALA A 135 40.35 -16.43 11.11
N ALA A 136 39.57 -15.40 10.82
CA ALA A 136 38.65 -15.39 9.67
C ALA A 136 39.38 -15.47 8.31
N THR A 137 40.62 -14.99 8.23
CA THR A 137 41.44 -15.02 6.99
C THR A 137 41.97 -16.43 6.68
N PHE A 138 42.10 -17.29 7.70
CA PHE A 138 42.59 -18.67 7.58
C PHE A 138 41.48 -19.70 7.28
N GLY A 139 40.22 -19.28 7.13
CA GLY A 139 39.14 -20.13 6.59
C GLY A 139 38.66 -21.30 7.47
N ARG A 140 39.15 -21.42 8.71
CA ARG A 140 38.68 -22.39 9.72
C ARG A 140 38.67 -21.76 11.11
N ALA A 141 37.52 -21.79 11.77
CA ALA A 141 37.26 -21.03 12.99
C ALA A 141 37.70 -21.80 14.25
N ASN A 142 38.73 -21.28 14.94
CA ASN A 142 38.89 -21.31 16.40
C ASN A 142 40.04 -20.36 16.78
N SER A 143 39.73 -19.11 17.10
CA SER A 143 40.66 -18.18 17.78
C SER A 143 40.36 -18.16 19.27
N GLU A 144 41.36 -18.35 20.12
CA GLU A 144 41.22 -18.19 21.55
C GLU A 144 41.93 -16.91 22.01
N PHE A 145 41.19 -15.97 22.59
CA PHE A 145 41.73 -14.72 23.11
C PHE A 145 41.78 -14.76 24.63
N ARG A 146 42.99 -14.64 25.21
CA ARG A 146 43.20 -14.62 26.66
C ARG A 146 43.75 -13.27 27.11
N GLU A 147 43.12 -12.66 28.11
CA GLU A 147 43.59 -11.41 28.70
C GLU A 147 44.92 -11.63 29.46
N THR A 148 46.04 -11.21 28.87
CA THR A 148 47.37 -11.12 29.52
C THR A 148 48.15 -9.93 28.94
N LEU A 149 49.00 -9.32 29.76
CA LEU A 149 49.79 -8.13 29.41
C LEU A 149 51.29 -8.45 29.20
N SER A 150 51.71 -9.71 29.28
CA SER A 150 53.12 -10.09 29.13
C SER A 150 53.37 -11.03 27.95
N GLU A 151 54.37 -10.68 27.15
CA GLU A 151 54.83 -11.48 25.99
C GLU A 151 55.31 -12.87 26.40
N GLN A 152 55.81 -13.01 27.63
CA GLN A 152 56.29 -14.28 28.18
C GLN A 152 55.15 -15.23 28.61
N GLU A 153 54.06 -14.72 29.18
CA GLU A 153 52.87 -15.53 29.49
C GLU A 153 52.12 -15.92 28.22
N CYS A 154 52.01 -14.99 27.26
CA CYS A 154 51.41 -15.29 25.96
C CYS A 154 52.17 -16.38 25.19
N ALA A 155 53.51 -16.31 25.17
CA ALA A 155 54.35 -17.37 24.62
C ALA A 155 54.18 -18.72 25.36
N GLY A 156 53.93 -18.68 26.68
CA GLY A 156 53.69 -19.87 27.49
C GLY A 156 52.38 -20.61 27.14
N PHE A 157 51.33 -19.89 26.73
CA PHE A 157 50.09 -20.53 26.26
C PHE A 157 50.30 -21.27 24.94
N CYS A 158 51.02 -20.68 23.98
CA CYS A 158 51.35 -21.38 22.74
C CYS A 158 52.18 -22.64 22.95
N GLN A 159 53.12 -22.62 23.91
CA GLN A 159 53.89 -23.82 24.24
C GLN A 159 52.99 -24.98 24.67
N GLN A 160 51.90 -24.72 25.40
CA GLN A 160 50.94 -25.76 25.79
C GLN A 160 50.09 -26.27 24.63
N GLU A 161 49.84 -25.42 23.64
CA GLU A 161 49.06 -25.72 22.43
C GLU A 161 49.87 -26.44 21.35
N GLU A 162 51.21 -26.43 21.43
CA GLU A 162 52.07 -27.15 20.50
C GLU A 162 51.64 -28.61 20.35
N GLY A 163 51.31 -29.00 19.12
CA GLY A 163 50.98 -30.38 18.76
C GLY A 163 52.23 -31.24 18.54
N GLY A 164 52.15 -32.50 18.94
CA GLY A 164 53.26 -33.44 18.81
C GLY A 164 52.86 -34.82 19.27
N CYS A 165 53.78 -35.77 19.16
CA CYS A 165 53.55 -37.10 19.69
C CYS A 165 53.74 -37.10 21.21
N CYS A 166 52.76 -37.59 21.95
CA CYS A 166 52.92 -37.97 23.34
C CYS A 166 53.15 -39.49 23.43
N GLU A 167 54.19 -39.90 24.13
CA GLU A 167 54.42 -41.31 24.47
C GLU A 167 54.18 -41.54 25.96
N LYS A 168 53.35 -42.54 26.26
CA LYS A 168 53.06 -42.96 27.63
C LYS A 168 52.92 -44.47 27.70
N GLU A 169 53.82 -45.10 28.46
CA GLU A 169 53.81 -46.55 28.70
C GLU A 169 53.75 -47.40 27.40
N GLY A 170 54.40 -46.92 26.33
CA GLY A 170 54.41 -47.56 25.02
C GLY A 170 53.20 -47.27 24.12
N VAL A 171 52.26 -46.43 24.56
CA VAL A 171 51.15 -45.92 23.75
C VAL A 171 51.51 -44.53 23.24
N CYS A 172 51.38 -44.31 21.93
CA CYS A 172 51.75 -43.05 21.30
C CYS A 172 50.55 -42.40 20.61
N THR A 173 50.25 -41.17 21.02
CA THR A 173 49.10 -40.39 20.52
C THR A 173 49.52 -38.98 20.12
N ILE A 174 48.96 -38.46 19.03
CA ILE A 174 49.10 -37.03 18.71
C ILE A 174 48.14 -36.25 19.61
N GLU A 175 48.68 -35.42 20.49
CA GLU A 175 47.93 -34.51 21.36
C GLU A 175 48.70 -33.21 21.59
N LYS A 176 48.12 -32.28 22.36
CA LYS A 176 48.77 -31.02 22.72
C LYS A 176 49.79 -31.25 23.85
N ARG A 177 50.85 -30.44 23.88
CA ARG A 177 51.90 -30.52 24.91
C ARG A 177 51.31 -30.48 26.33
N GLY A 178 50.36 -29.58 26.58
CA GLY A 178 49.73 -29.43 27.89
C GLY A 178 49.06 -30.72 28.38
N ASP A 179 48.29 -31.36 27.48
CA ASP A 179 47.55 -32.59 27.77
C ASP A 179 48.50 -33.77 28.02
N CYS A 180 49.55 -33.90 27.21
CA CYS A 180 50.57 -34.94 27.37
C CYS A 180 51.30 -34.85 28.71
N ILE A 181 51.75 -33.64 29.08
CA ILE A 181 52.48 -33.40 30.33
C ILE A 181 51.56 -33.61 31.54
N GLN A 182 50.30 -33.19 31.46
CA GLN A 182 49.32 -33.42 32.52
C GLN A 182 49.08 -34.92 32.78
N GLN A 183 49.24 -35.74 31.74
CA GLN A 183 49.14 -37.19 31.81
C GLN A 183 50.45 -37.89 32.17
N GLU A 184 51.50 -37.16 32.55
CA GLU A 184 52.84 -37.69 32.84
C GLU A 184 53.49 -38.42 31.64
N GLY A 185 53.16 -38.02 30.41
CA GLY A 185 53.75 -38.57 29.17
C GLY A 185 54.96 -37.76 28.66
N ASP A 186 55.77 -38.40 27.83
CA ASP A 186 56.93 -37.79 27.17
C ASP A 186 56.48 -37.12 25.84
N PHE A 187 56.55 -35.79 25.78
CA PHE A 187 56.08 -35.02 24.62
C PHE A 187 57.19 -34.72 23.59
N PHE A 188 56.95 -35.10 22.35
CA PHE A 188 57.83 -34.88 21.20
C PHE A 188 57.20 -33.87 20.23
N GLN A 189 57.60 -32.60 20.40
CA GLN A 189 57.08 -31.46 19.66
C GLN A 189 57.23 -31.61 18.13
N ASN A 190 56.15 -31.32 17.39
CA ASN A 190 56.12 -31.33 15.92
C ASN A 190 56.61 -32.65 15.28
N GLN A 191 56.60 -33.76 16.03
CA GLN A 191 56.93 -35.08 15.51
C GLN A 191 55.69 -35.94 15.36
N HIS A 192 55.57 -36.60 14.20
CA HIS A 192 54.63 -37.71 14.02
C HIS A 192 55.04 -38.86 14.93
N CYS A 193 54.08 -39.53 15.58
CA CYS A 193 54.38 -40.66 16.47
C CYS A 193 55.15 -41.78 15.79
N SER A 194 54.99 -41.96 14.49
CA SER A 194 55.75 -42.93 13.71
C SER A 194 57.26 -42.64 13.59
N ARG A 195 57.72 -41.43 13.94
CA ARG A 195 59.12 -40.99 13.86
C ARG A 195 59.81 -40.95 15.22
N VAL A 196 59.06 -41.15 16.29
CA VAL A 196 59.57 -41.21 17.66
C VAL A 196 60.09 -42.62 17.91
N GLU A 197 61.36 -42.76 18.31
CA GLU A 197 62.01 -44.08 18.46
C GLU A 197 61.36 -44.98 19.52
N SER A 198 60.74 -44.40 20.56
CA SER A 198 60.01 -45.14 21.60
C SER A 198 58.65 -45.66 21.13
N CYS A 199 58.15 -45.21 19.97
CA CYS A 199 56.86 -45.58 19.42
C CYS A 199 56.96 -46.68 18.36
N THR A 200 56.05 -47.66 18.41
CA THR A 200 56.01 -48.76 17.42
C THR A 200 55.11 -48.47 16.20
N CYS A 201 54.69 -47.22 16.01
CA CYS A 201 53.75 -46.83 14.95
C CYS A 201 54.43 -46.77 13.58
N ARG A 202 53.83 -47.37 12.55
CA ARG A 202 54.34 -47.35 11.17
C ARG A 202 53.76 -46.14 10.42
N PRO A 203 54.59 -45.33 9.73
CA PRO A 203 54.12 -44.13 9.02
C PRO A 203 53.23 -44.47 7.83
N LYS A 204 52.31 -43.57 7.47
CA LYS A 204 51.49 -43.60 6.24
C LYS A 204 50.82 -44.96 5.97
N ASP A 205 50.22 -45.56 7.00
CA ASP A 205 49.59 -46.87 6.96
C ASP A 205 48.27 -46.83 6.15
N HIS A 206 47.40 -45.85 6.41
CA HIS A 206 46.16 -45.65 5.65
C HIS A 206 45.78 -44.16 5.52
N LYS A 207 44.78 -43.88 4.68
CA LYS A 207 44.25 -42.52 4.44
C LYS A 207 42.87 -42.40 5.08
N ARG A 208 42.46 -41.20 5.50
CA ARG A 208 41.04 -40.90 5.83
C ARG A 208 40.76 -39.39 5.70
N CYS A 209 39.48 -39.04 5.70
CA CYS A 209 39.05 -37.64 5.80
C CYS A 209 39.18 -37.10 7.23
N PHE A 210 39.65 -35.88 7.37
CA PHE A 210 39.66 -35.15 8.65
C PHE A 210 39.42 -33.66 8.36
N GLU A 211 38.42 -33.06 9.00
CA GLU A 211 38.06 -31.63 8.85
C GLU A 211 37.87 -31.15 7.39
N GLY A 212 37.36 -32.04 6.53
CA GLY A 212 37.09 -31.72 5.13
C GLY A 212 38.27 -31.95 4.18
N ASP A 213 39.46 -32.34 4.66
CA ASP A 213 40.64 -32.64 3.84
C ASP A 213 41.08 -34.10 3.93
N ILE A 214 42.02 -34.50 3.07
CA ILE A 214 42.59 -35.84 3.01
C ILE A 214 43.92 -35.89 3.77
N TYR A 215 44.05 -36.75 4.76
CA TYR A 215 45.28 -36.92 5.55
C TYR A 215 45.81 -38.37 5.53
N TRP A 216 47.11 -38.53 5.75
CA TRP A 216 47.73 -39.81 6.10
C TRP A 216 47.54 -40.12 7.59
N PHE A 217 47.42 -41.41 7.91
CA PHE A 217 47.36 -41.93 9.27
C PHE A 217 48.39 -43.04 9.46
N ASP A 218 49.03 -43.04 10.64
CA ASP A 218 49.95 -44.10 11.03
C ASP A 218 49.20 -45.38 11.46
N SER A 219 49.94 -46.47 11.71
CA SER A 219 49.33 -47.74 12.16
C SER A 219 48.73 -47.70 13.57
N CYS A 220 48.95 -46.61 14.31
CA CYS A 220 48.35 -46.33 15.61
C CYS A 220 47.14 -45.39 15.49
N ASN A 221 46.72 -45.05 14.25
CA ASN A 221 45.60 -44.19 13.92
C ASN A 221 45.79 -42.70 14.29
N ASN A 222 47.04 -42.24 14.36
CA ASN A 222 47.39 -40.83 14.55
C ASN A 222 47.47 -40.08 13.21
N LYS A 223 47.04 -38.81 13.22
CA LYS A 223 47.05 -37.92 12.04
C LYS A 223 48.48 -37.53 11.67
N GLU A 224 48.85 -37.69 10.40
CA GLU A 224 50.14 -37.29 9.85
C GLU A 224 50.01 -36.13 8.83
N ASP A 225 50.80 -36.17 7.75
CA ASP A 225 50.83 -35.16 6.70
C ASP A 225 49.51 -35.08 5.93
N ILE A 226 49.09 -33.85 5.58
CA ILE A 226 48.01 -33.63 4.62
C ILE A 226 48.42 -34.13 3.23
N ILE A 227 47.49 -34.79 2.54
CA ILE A 227 47.67 -35.28 1.18
C ILE A 227 47.14 -34.24 0.19
N GLN A 228 45.94 -33.73 0.47
CA GLN A 228 45.24 -32.79 -0.39
C GLN A 228 44.27 -31.96 0.45
N GLU A 229 44.34 -30.65 0.29
CA GLU A 229 43.37 -29.68 0.82
C GLU A 229 42.15 -29.61 -0.11
N CYS A 230 40.96 -29.77 0.45
CA CYS A 230 39.70 -29.59 -0.25
C CYS A 230 39.11 -28.24 0.17
N SER A 231 39.23 -27.25 -0.71
CA SER A 231 38.77 -25.90 -0.48
C SER A 231 37.24 -25.82 -0.46
N TYR A 232 36.67 -25.61 0.73
CA TYR A 232 35.23 -25.46 0.91
C TYR A 232 34.69 -24.23 0.17
N ASP A 233 35.50 -23.16 0.03
CA ASP A 233 35.29 -21.95 -0.77
C ASP A 233 35.50 -22.16 -2.29
N GLN A 234 35.90 -23.35 -2.73
CA GLN A 234 35.84 -23.78 -4.14
C GLN A 234 34.78 -24.86 -4.38
N GLY A 235 34.02 -25.22 -3.34
CA GLY A 235 32.92 -26.18 -3.45
C GLY A 235 33.43 -27.61 -3.41
N LEU A 236 34.50 -27.86 -2.66
CA LEU A 236 35.10 -29.19 -2.49
C LEU A 236 35.12 -29.60 -1.01
N THR A 237 34.90 -30.89 -0.74
CA THR A 237 35.11 -31.50 0.58
C THR A 237 35.65 -32.93 0.42
N CYS A 238 36.36 -33.44 1.42
CA CYS A 238 36.86 -34.80 1.40
C CYS A 238 35.71 -35.82 1.46
N GLY A 239 35.73 -36.79 0.54
CA GLY A 239 34.82 -37.93 0.52
C GLY A 239 35.51 -39.19 0.03
N GLU A 240 34.84 -40.33 0.18
CA GLU A 240 35.33 -41.62 -0.34
C GLU A 240 34.61 -41.96 -1.66
N GLU A 241 35.40 -42.29 -2.69
CA GLU A 241 34.91 -42.73 -3.99
C GLU A 241 35.74 -43.92 -4.49
N ASN A 242 35.09 -45.04 -4.81
CA ASN A 242 35.74 -46.27 -5.26
C ASN A 242 36.87 -46.79 -4.32
N GLY A 243 36.71 -46.63 -3.00
CA GLY A 243 37.70 -47.05 -2.01
C GLY A 243 38.92 -46.13 -1.91
N GLN A 244 38.86 -44.92 -2.50
CA GLN A 244 39.88 -43.89 -2.38
C GLN A 244 39.28 -42.60 -1.82
N PHE A 245 40.04 -41.90 -0.98
CA PHE A 245 39.67 -40.57 -0.52
C PHE A 245 40.04 -39.54 -1.59
N VAL A 246 39.08 -38.69 -1.95
CA VAL A 246 39.18 -37.65 -2.98
C VAL A 246 38.49 -36.37 -2.53
N CYS A 247 38.92 -35.23 -3.05
CA CYS A 247 38.15 -33.98 -2.91
C CYS A 247 36.94 -34.04 -3.84
N LYS A 248 35.77 -34.26 -3.27
CA LYS A 248 34.49 -34.36 -3.96
C LYS A 248 33.84 -32.97 -4.04
N SER A 249 33.18 -32.69 -5.16
CA SER A 249 32.35 -31.49 -5.27
C SER A 249 31.14 -31.57 -4.33
N ILE A 250 30.86 -30.46 -3.67
CA ILE A 250 29.65 -30.20 -2.87
C ILE A 250 28.71 -29.22 -3.57
N ASP A 251 28.92 -28.99 -4.87
CA ASP A 251 27.95 -28.31 -5.71
C ASP A 251 26.83 -29.28 -6.05
N CYS A 252 25.62 -28.74 -6.23
CA CYS A 252 24.48 -29.51 -6.66
C CYS A 252 24.55 -29.63 -8.18
N LEU A 253 25.20 -30.70 -8.64
CA LEU A 253 25.49 -30.93 -10.06
C LEU A 253 24.24 -31.04 -10.93
N GLN A 254 23.14 -31.52 -10.34
CA GLN A 254 21.82 -31.59 -10.93
C GLN A 254 20.81 -31.19 -9.85
N THR A 255 20.05 -30.14 -10.12
CA THR A 255 18.93 -29.70 -9.28
C THR A 255 17.62 -29.89 -10.01
N TYR A 256 16.53 -29.99 -9.26
CA TYR A 256 15.19 -30.12 -9.83
C TYR A 256 14.88 -28.94 -10.74
N ASN A 257 14.39 -29.26 -11.94
CA ASN A 257 13.96 -28.28 -12.93
C ASN A 257 12.43 -28.25 -12.93
N SER A 258 11.84 -27.20 -12.36
CA SER A 258 10.38 -27.09 -12.30
C SER A 258 9.81 -26.91 -13.70
N PRO A 259 8.74 -27.64 -14.07
CA PRO A 259 8.03 -27.39 -15.31
C PRO A 259 7.47 -25.96 -15.41
N ALA A 260 7.26 -25.29 -14.28
CA ALA A 260 6.66 -23.97 -14.19
C ALA A 260 7.66 -22.80 -14.18
N THR A 261 8.93 -23.04 -13.88
CA THR A 261 9.96 -21.99 -13.75
C THR A 261 11.13 -22.26 -14.69
N GLU A 262 11.35 -21.40 -15.69
CA GLU A 262 12.45 -21.60 -16.63
C GLU A 262 13.80 -21.29 -15.98
N GLY A 263 14.73 -22.26 -16.01
CA GLY A 263 16.11 -22.06 -15.56
C GLY A 263 16.32 -22.13 -14.05
N ASP A 264 15.39 -22.75 -13.32
CA ASP A 264 15.55 -23.06 -11.91
C ASP A 264 16.39 -24.33 -11.68
N GLY A 265 16.39 -25.28 -12.61
CA GLY A 265 17.23 -26.48 -12.57
C GLY A 265 18.62 -26.35 -13.17
N GLY A 266 19.46 -27.36 -12.91
CA GLY A 266 20.83 -27.48 -13.45
C GLY A 266 21.91 -27.44 -12.37
N LEU A 267 23.13 -27.05 -12.76
CA LEU A 267 24.26 -26.94 -11.83
C LEU A 267 24.09 -25.71 -10.94
N ARG A 268 24.15 -25.91 -9.63
CA ARG A 268 24.11 -24.86 -8.61
C ARG A 268 25.31 -25.00 -7.70
N LYS A 269 26.04 -23.92 -7.46
CA LYS A 269 27.17 -23.96 -6.53
C LYS A 269 26.69 -24.09 -5.09
N ASN A 270 27.52 -24.66 -4.24
CA ASN A 270 27.25 -24.69 -2.81
C ASN A 270 27.01 -23.27 -2.25
N GLY A 271 25.90 -23.07 -1.54
CA GLY A 271 25.46 -21.79 -1.00
C GLY A 271 24.56 -20.97 -1.93
N GLU A 272 24.38 -21.38 -3.19
CA GLU A 272 23.41 -20.70 -4.08
C GLU A 272 21.98 -20.94 -3.64
N SER A 273 21.12 -19.94 -3.85
CA SER A 273 19.68 -20.05 -3.64
C SER A 273 18.89 -19.43 -4.78
N TRP A 274 17.73 -20.01 -5.09
CA TRP A 274 16.87 -19.57 -6.19
C TRP A 274 15.40 -19.79 -5.86
N CYS A 275 14.52 -19.08 -6.56
CA CYS A 275 13.09 -19.21 -6.38
C CYS A 275 12.52 -20.31 -7.29
N GLU A 276 11.63 -21.11 -6.73
CA GLU A 276 10.72 -21.98 -7.48
C GLU A 276 9.29 -21.46 -7.31
N TYR A 277 8.57 -21.36 -8.42
CA TYR A 277 7.15 -21.03 -8.46
C TYR A 277 6.34 -22.22 -8.99
N GLU A 278 5.08 -22.32 -8.57
CA GLU A 278 4.15 -23.39 -8.97
C GLU A 278 3.35 -23.06 -10.24
N GLY A 279 3.54 -21.86 -10.75
CA GLY A 279 2.92 -21.35 -11.96
C GLY A 279 3.60 -20.06 -12.37
N ILE A 280 2.98 -19.37 -13.32
CA ILE A 280 3.43 -18.03 -13.69
C ILE A 280 3.13 -17.10 -12.52
N THR A 281 4.14 -16.32 -12.14
CA THR A 281 4.08 -15.39 -11.02
C THR A 281 4.33 -13.97 -11.52
N GLY A 282 3.79 -12.99 -10.79
CA GLY A 282 3.94 -11.58 -11.11
C GLY A 282 2.75 -11.02 -11.89
N SER A 283 2.55 -9.70 -11.78
CA SER A 283 1.43 -8.98 -12.39
C SER A 283 0.05 -9.60 -12.11
N GLY A 284 -0.14 -10.17 -10.91
CA GLY A 284 -1.43 -10.65 -10.47
C GLY A 284 -1.87 -11.98 -11.09
N THR A 285 -0.95 -12.88 -11.44
CA THR A 285 -1.27 -14.12 -12.19
C THR A 285 -1.05 -15.43 -11.41
N ASP A 286 -0.66 -15.37 -10.15
CA ASP A 286 -0.38 -16.56 -9.36
C ASP A 286 -1.61 -17.47 -9.17
N LEU A 287 -1.43 -18.80 -9.33
CA LEU A 287 -2.52 -19.79 -9.32
C LEU A 287 -3.22 -19.90 -7.95
N VAL A 288 -4.49 -20.31 -7.95
CA VAL A 288 -5.23 -20.49 -6.68
C VAL A 288 -4.70 -21.71 -5.91
N GLY A 289 -4.37 -21.53 -4.63
CA GLY A 289 -3.73 -22.55 -3.79
C GLY A 289 -2.21 -22.67 -3.93
N SER A 290 -1.58 -21.76 -4.69
CA SER A 290 -0.13 -21.75 -4.90
C SER A 290 0.65 -21.06 -3.80
N ARG A 291 1.92 -21.44 -3.67
CA ARG A 291 2.91 -20.85 -2.76
C ARG A 291 4.27 -20.74 -3.46
N HIS A 292 5.11 -19.80 -3.03
CA HIS A 292 6.49 -19.68 -3.52
C HIS A 292 7.45 -20.50 -2.65
N PHE A 293 8.51 -21.03 -3.25
CA PHE A 293 9.54 -21.80 -2.54
C PHE A 293 10.92 -21.21 -2.79
N ARG A 294 11.76 -21.23 -1.76
CA ARG A 294 13.19 -20.97 -1.85
C ARG A 294 13.92 -22.31 -1.90
N ARG A 295 14.70 -22.53 -2.95
CA ARG A 295 15.61 -23.67 -3.05
C ARG A 295 17.03 -23.24 -2.74
N LEU A 296 17.79 -24.11 -2.08
CA LEU A 296 19.17 -23.88 -1.69
C LEU A 296 20.03 -25.10 -2.03
N CYS A 297 21.26 -24.86 -2.46
CA CYS A 297 22.26 -25.92 -2.55
C CYS A 297 23.13 -25.91 -1.28
N VAL A 298 23.06 -26.98 -0.49
CA VAL A 298 23.82 -27.12 0.76
C VAL A 298 24.54 -28.46 0.75
N ASN A 299 25.87 -28.43 0.71
CA ASN A 299 26.74 -29.61 0.77
C ASN A 299 26.45 -30.68 -0.31
N GLY A 300 26.04 -30.24 -1.51
CA GLY A 300 25.67 -31.11 -2.63
C GLY A 300 24.25 -31.66 -2.55
N GLU A 301 23.49 -31.28 -1.52
CA GLU A 301 22.08 -31.60 -1.34
C GLU A 301 21.21 -30.38 -1.63
N GLU A 302 20.10 -30.61 -2.33
CA GLU A 302 19.11 -29.60 -2.62
C GLU A 302 18.09 -29.53 -1.48
N VAL A 303 17.98 -28.37 -0.85
CA VAL A 303 17.04 -28.09 0.25
C VAL A 303 15.93 -27.18 -0.24
N ILE A 304 14.69 -27.48 0.16
CA ILE A 304 13.49 -26.70 -0.21
C ILE A 304 12.93 -26.06 1.06
N GLU A 305 12.70 -24.75 1.01
CA GLU A 305 12.07 -23.99 2.07
C GLU A 305 10.82 -23.26 1.54
N PRO A 306 9.63 -23.54 2.08
CA PRO A 306 8.43 -22.82 1.69
C PRO A 306 8.43 -21.37 2.21
N CYS A 307 8.03 -20.41 1.37
CA CYS A 307 7.58 -19.12 1.87
C CYS A 307 6.22 -19.26 2.59
N ARG A 308 5.83 -18.27 3.41
CA ARG A 308 4.55 -18.31 4.15
C ARG A 308 3.33 -18.58 3.25
N ASP A 309 2.35 -19.30 3.81
CA ASP A 309 1.13 -19.68 3.10
C ASP A 309 0.28 -18.49 2.68
N TYR A 310 -0.76 -18.75 1.88
CA TYR A 310 -1.67 -17.70 1.39
C TYR A 310 -0.94 -16.57 0.64
N ARG A 311 0.28 -16.84 0.14
CA ARG A 311 1.16 -15.85 -0.50
C ARG A 311 1.42 -14.62 0.39
N GLU A 312 1.44 -14.81 1.72
CA GLU A 312 1.88 -13.77 2.68
C GLU A 312 3.36 -13.41 2.50
N GLN A 313 4.14 -14.33 1.92
CA GLN A 313 5.49 -14.06 1.45
C GLN A 313 5.68 -14.51 0.01
N ALA A 314 6.45 -13.73 -0.74
CA ALA A 314 6.88 -14.06 -2.08
C ALA A 314 8.39 -14.35 -2.08
N CYS A 315 8.81 -15.40 -2.78
CA CYS A 315 10.23 -15.59 -3.07
C CYS A 315 10.68 -14.54 -4.10
N VAL A 316 11.78 -13.84 -3.81
CA VAL A 316 12.47 -12.95 -4.75
C VAL A 316 13.92 -13.41 -4.88
N GLN A 317 14.48 -13.29 -6.07
CA GLN A 317 15.87 -13.67 -6.35
C GLN A 317 16.64 -12.56 -7.06
N THR A 318 17.94 -12.49 -6.78
CA THR A 318 18.88 -11.58 -7.44
C THR A 318 20.15 -12.31 -7.84
N ARG A 319 20.91 -11.72 -8.77
CA ARG A 319 22.23 -12.22 -9.17
C ARG A 319 23.30 -11.45 -8.43
N VAL A 320 24.08 -12.15 -7.62
CA VAL A 320 25.21 -11.60 -6.88
C VAL A 320 26.50 -11.96 -7.61
N THR A 321 27.41 -10.98 -7.75
CA THR A 321 28.74 -11.20 -8.31
C THR A 321 29.76 -11.14 -7.18
N GLY A 322 30.28 -12.30 -6.77
CA GLY A 322 31.26 -12.40 -5.69
C GLY A 322 32.71 -12.35 -6.17
N THR A 323 33.62 -11.89 -5.30
CA THR A 323 35.07 -11.96 -5.48
C THR A 323 35.55 -13.41 -5.28
N GLY A 324 35.72 -14.18 -6.37
CA GLY A 324 36.41 -15.48 -6.35
C GLY A 324 35.64 -16.68 -6.92
N ARG A 325 34.30 -16.68 -6.84
CA ARG A 325 33.44 -17.80 -7.31
C ARG A 325 32.59 -17.51 -8.55
N GLY A 326 32.68 -16.29 -9.11
CA GLY A 326 31.85 -15.87 -10.25
C GLY A 326 30.44 -15.42 -9.83
N THR A 327 29.54 -15.30 -10.81
CA THR A 327 28.14 -14.89 -10.58
C THR A 327 27.31 -16.08 -10.10
N TYR A 328 26.45 -15.84 -9.11
CA TYR A 328 25.50 -16.81 -8.57
C TYR A 328 24.17 -16.16 -8.18
N ASN A 329 23.13 -16.96 -7.94
CA ASN A 329 21.82 -16.49 -7.49
C ASN A 329 21.71 -16.51 -5.96
N GLU A 330 21.04 -15.50 -5.41
CA GLU A 330 20.59 -15.46 -4.03
C GLU A 330 19.08 -15.18 -3.98
N ALA A 331 18.35 -15.93 -3.15
CA ALA A 331 16.91 -15.85 -3.01
C ALA A 331 16.46 -15.71 -1.56
N LEU A 332 15.35 -15.00 -1.37
CA LEU A 332 14.75 -14.74 -0.05
C LEU A 332 13.22 -14.72 -0.13
N CYS A 333 12.55 -15.26 0.88
CA CYS A 333 11.13 -15.03 1.10
C CYS A 333 10.91 -13.65 1.75
N VAL A 334 10.34 -12.72 1.00
CA VAL A 334 10.00 -11.36 1.48
C VAL A 334 8.50 -11.24 1.71
N THR A 335 8.09 -10.38 2.64
CA THR A 335 6.66 -10.11 2.90
C THR A 335 5.97 -9.55 1.65
N ASN A 336 4.79 -10.06 1.35
CA ASN A 336 3.96 -9.58 0.24
C ASN A 336 3.04 -8.43 0.72
N ASN A 337 3.45 -7.18 0.49
CA ASN A 337 2.70 -5.99 0.93
C ASN A 337 1.72 -5.55 -0.17
N TRP A 338 0.63 -6.29 -0.36
CA TRP A 338 -0.31 -6.12 -1.49
C TRP A 338 -1.59 -5.33 -1.16
N GLU A 339 -1.97 -5.22 0.11
CA GLU A 339 -3.31 -4.78 0.57
C GLU A 339 -3.72 -3.42 -0.01
N GLU A 340 -2.83 -2.43 0.08
CA GLU A 340 -3.08 -1.08 -0.47
C GLU A 340 -3.16 -1.06 -2.00
N CYS A 341 -2.50 -2.00 -2.70
CA CYS A 341 -2.59 -2.12 -4.15
C CYS A 341 -4.02 -2.46 -4.59
N ALA A 342 -4.73 -3.29 -3.81
CA ALA A 342 -6.09 -3.74 -4.11
C ALA A 342 -7.16 -2.76 -3.60
N THR A 343 -6.88 -2.04 -2.51
CA THR A 343 -7.88 -1.25 -1.77
C THR A 343 -7.77 0.26 -2.03
N THR A 344 -6.65 0.88 -1.65
CA THR A 344 -6.52 2.34 -1.54
C THR A 344 -5.83 3.00 -2.74
N CYS A 345 -5.03 2.29 -3.53
CA CYS A 345 -4.33 2.85 -4.70
C CYS A 345 -5.16 2.81 -6.01
N ASN A 346 -6.50 2.80 -5.93
CA ASN A 346 -7.41 2.74 -7.09
C ASN A 346 -8.66 3.64 -6.91
N THR A 347 -8.48 4.86 -6.41
CA THR A 347 -9.55 5.82 -6.10
C THR A 347 -10.12 6.57 -7.32
N ALA A 348 -9.44 6.55 -8.47
CA ALA A 348 -9.86 7.25 -9.68
C ALA A 348 -11.26 6.82 -10.18
N LYS A 349 -11.69 5.60 -9.86
CA LYS A 349 -13.04 5.09 -10.15
C LYS A 349 -14.15 5.92 -9.51
N ASP A 350 -13.85 6.61 -8.41
CA ASP A 350 -14.79 7.42 -7.61
C ASP A 350 -14.70 8.92 -7.91
N ALA A 351 -14.04 9.31 -9.01
CA ALA A 351 -14.04 10.70 -9.46
C ALA A 351 -15.48 11.16 -9.80
N ARG A 352 -15.73 12.49 -9.89
CA ARG A 352 -17.01 13.05 -10.35
C ARG A 352 -16.90 13.86 -11.64
N ASN A 353 -15.70 14.09 -12.14
CA ASN A 353 -15.39 14.78 -13.39
C ASN A 353 -13.95 14.46 -13.85
N ASN A 354 -13.57 14.85 -15.07
CA ASN A 354 -12.23 14.61 -15.62
C ASN A 354 -11.11 15.11 -14.75
N ARG A 355 -11.26 16.32 -14.23
CA ARG A 355 -10.16 16.99 -13.55
C ARG A 355 -9.82 16.24 -12.27
N GLU A 356 -10.85 15.81 -11.55
CA GLU A 356 -10.74 14.92 -10.40
C GLU A 356 -10.22 13.53 -10.80
N PHE A 357 -10.66 12.98 -11.94
CA PHE A 357 -10.17 11.69 -12.45
C PHE A 357 -8.66 11.71 -12.73
N GLN A 358 -8.17 12.72 -13.46
CA GLN A 358 -6.75 12.85 -13.79
C GLN A 358 -5.90 13.04 -12.53
N GLN A 359 -6.39 13.84 -11.58
CA GLN A 359 -5.71 14.05 -10.30
C GLN A 359 -5.63 12.74 -9.50
N LYS A 360 -6.78 12.08 -9.27
CA LYS A 360 -6.84 10.81 -8.54
C LYS A 360 -6.04 9.71 -9.23
N SER A 361 -6.04 9.64 -10.57
CA SER A 361 -5.24 8.65 -11.29
C SER A 361 -3.74 8.88 -11.11
N GLN A 362 -3.30 10.13 -10.95
CA GLN A 362 -1.90 10.42 -10.64
C GLN A 362 -1.57 10.03 -9.19
N GLU A 363 -2.45 10.37 -8.24
CA GLU A 363 -2.33 9.98 -6.83
C GLU A 363 -2.30 8.44 -6.66
N ASP A 364 -3.17 7.73 -7.35
CA ASP A 364 -3.23 6.26 -7.40
C ASP A 364 -1.91 5.67 -7.94
N ARG A 365 -1.35 6.27 -9.01
CA ARG A 365 -0.07 5.84 -9.57
C ARG A 365 1.08 6.07 -8.61
N GLU A 366 1.14 7.23 -7.96
CA GLU A 366 2.16 7.54 -6.95
C GLU A 366 2.05 6.58 -5.75
N CYS A 367 0.82 6.30 -5.30
CA CYS A 367 0.52 5.29 -4.27
C CYS A 367 1.06 3.90 -4.68
N CYS A 368 0.82 3.51 -5.94
CA CYS A 368 1.21 2.21 -6.49
C CYS A 368 2.72 2.03 -6.65
N LEU A 369 3.44 3.10 -6.97
CA LEU A 369 4.89 3.06 -7.21
C LEU A 369 5.74 3.21 -5.95
N ASP A 370 5.11 3.20 -4.78
CA ASP A 370 5.79 3.20 -3.48
C ASP A 370 6.65 1.93 -3.30
N PRO A 371 7.97 2.05 -3.09
CA PRO A 371 8.87 0.92 -2.91
C PRO A 371 8.56 0.03 -1.69
N GLN A 372 7.76 0.50 -0.73
CA GLN A 372 7.35 -0.29 0.44
C GLN A 372 6.21 -1.26 0.11
N LYS A 373 5.55 -1.07 -1.04
CA LYS A 373 4.42 -1.89 -1.49
C LYS A 373 4.83 -2.86 -2.58
N SER A 374 4.16 -4.00 -2.65
CA SER A 374 4.37 -5.03 -3.65
C SER A 374 3.40 -4.86 -4.82
N CYS A 375 3.34 -3.67 -5.44
CA CYS A 375 2.37 -3.34 -6.48
C CYS A 375 2.97 -3.22 -7.90
N SER A 376 2.11 -3.31 -8.90
CA SER A 376 2.36 -3.04 -10.32
C SER A 376 1.35 -2.03 -10.83
N TRP A 377 1.83 -1.00 -11.53
CA TRP A 377 0.95 -0.08 -12.26
C TRP A 377 0.71 -0.61 -13.68
N ILE A 378 -0.54 -0.94 -14.00
CA ILE A 378 -0.95 -1.38 -15.33
C ILE A 378 -1.74 -0.27 -16.02
N GLY A 379 -1.18 0.29 -17.08
CA GLY A 379 -1.77 1.34 -17.89
C GLY A 379 -0.77 2.42 -18.27
N ASN A 380 -1.25 3.54 -18.78
CA ASN A 380 -0.42 4.70 -19.07
C ASN A 380 -0.30 5.62 -17.83
N GLU A 381 0.50 6.69 -17.93
CA GLU A 381 0.79 7.58 -16.79
C GLU A 381 -0.44 8.25 -16.17
N ASN A 382 -1.51 8.43 -16.95
CA ASN A 382 -2.70 9.20 -16.58
C ASN A 382 -3.97 8.35 -16.51
N GLN A 383 -3.87 7.06 -16.87
CA GLN A 383 -4.97 6.12 -16.98
C GLN A 383 -4.43 4.70 -16.81
N GLY A 384 -4.59 4.16 -15.61
CA GLY A 384 -4.16 2.81 -15.25
C GLY A 384 -4.80 2.34 -13.95
N ARG A 385 -4.39 1.16 -13.51
CA ARG A 385 -4.79 0.57 -12.24
C ARG A 385 -3.56 0.10 -11.49
N CYS A 386 -3.62 0.22 -10.18
CA CYS A 386 -2.70 -0.49 -9.32
C CYS A 386 -3.19 -1.93 -9.12
N ILE A 387 -2.30 -2.89 -9.27
CA ILE A 387 -2.55 -4.31 -8.95
C ILE A 387 -1.42 -4.84 -8.06
N PRO A 388 -1.68 -5.85 -7.22
CA PRO A 388 -0.62 -6.66 -6.60
C PRO A 388 0.36 -7.24 -7.64
N GLN A 389 1.66 -7.24 -7.32
CA GLN A 389 2.64 -8.04 -8.08
C GLN A 389 2.37 -9.52 -7.89
N VAL A 390 2.29 -9.95 -6.63
CA VAL A 390 1.86 -11.29 -6.22
C VAL A 390 0.49 -11.12 -5.55
N PRO A 391 -0.60 -11.59 -6.17
CA PRO A 391 -1.92 -11.47 -5.59
C PRO A 391 -2.01 -12.32 -4.31
N PRO A 392 -2.79 -11.91 -3.30
CA PRO A 392 -2.95 -12.66 -2.06
C PRO A 392 -3.70 -13.96 -2.24
N GLY A 393 -3.34 -14.99 -1.48
CA GLY A 393 -4.22 -16.14 -1.25
C GLY A 393 -5.36 -15.75 -0.33
N LEU A 394 -6.59 -16.04 -0.73
CA LEU A 394 -7.80 -15.70 0.01
C LEU A 394 -8.53 -16.97 0.45
N LYS A 395 -9.17 -16.94 1.61
CA LYS A 395 -10.03 -18.03 2.09
C LYS A 395 -11.38 -18.04 1.36
N PHE A 396 -11.35 -18.36 0.07
CA PHE A 396 -12.52 -18.31 -0.82
C PHE A 396 -13.66 -19.30 -0.45
N TRP A 397 -13.40 -20.25 0.45
CA TRP A 397 -14.38 -21.21 0.98
C TRP A 397 -15.04 -20.77 2.30
N GLU A 398 -14.50 -19.77 3.01
CA GLU A 398 -15.10 -19.26 4.25
C GLU A 398 -16.09 -18.12 3.93
N THR A 399 -17.24 -18.13 4.63
CA THR A 399 -18.16 -16.99 4.70
C THR A 399 -18.34 -16.65 6.17
N LYS A 400 -17.49 -15.79 6.74
CA LYS A 400 -17.66 -15.41 8.16
C LYS A 400 -18.75 -14.36 8.33
N THR A 401 -19.59 -14.59 9.33
CA THR A 401 -20.56 -13.67 9.92
C THR A 401 -20.06 -13.04 11.22
N THR A 402 -18.76 -13.09 11.55
CA THR A 402 -18.27 -12.67 12.87
C THR A 402 -16.88 -12.03 12.86
N GLY A 403 -16.85 -10.70 12.82
CA GLY A 403 -16.24 -9.77 13.79
C GLY A 403 -14.94 -10.09 14.56
N GLN A 404 -14.04 -10.96 14.10
CA GLN A 404 -12.70 -11.12 14.69
C GLN A 404 -11.60 -11.18 13.62
N VAL A 405 -10.88 -10.05 13.52
CA VAL A 405 -9.47 -9.81 13.16
C VAL A 405 -8.82 -10.65 12.04
N HIS A 406 -8.47 -9.94 10.96
CA HIS A 406 -7.50 -10.22 9.88
C HIS A 406 -7.60 -11.55 9.12
N VAL A 407 -8.79 -11.84 8.58
CA VAL A 407 -8.87 -12.39 7.23
C VAL A 407 -9.80 -11.45 6.50
N GLU A 408 -9.27 -10.68 5.55
CA GLU A 408 -10.11 -9.84 4.70
C GLU A 408 -11.12 -10.73 3.99
N ASP A 409 -12.40 -10.34 4.04
CA ASP A 409 -13.46 -11.09 3.39
C ASP A 409 -13.14 -11.17 1.91
N ALA A 410 -12.86 -12.37 1.39
CA ALA A 410 -12.53 -12.58 -0.02
C ALA A 410 -13.56 -11.91 -0.94
N LYS A 411 -14.83 -11.88 -0.50
CA LYS A 411 -15.92 -11.21 -1.20
C LYS A 411 -15.72 -9.70 -1.31
N GLU A 412 -15.27 -9.04 -0.25
CA GLU A 412 -15.00 -7.61 -0.24
C GLU A 412 -13.90 -7.27 -1.24
N ILE A 413 -12.73 -7.92 -1.13
CA ILE A 413 -11.59 -7.73 -2.05
C ILE A 413 -12.01 -7.98 -3.49
N CYS A 414 -12.58 -9.15 -3.78
CA CYS A 414 -12.95 -9.49 -5.16
C CYS A 414 -13.99 -8.53 -5.72
N SER A 415 -14.95 -8.06 -4.92
CA SER A 415 -16.00 -7.17 -5.40
C SER A 415 -15.47 -5.82 -5.90
N GLN A 416 -14.30 -5.37 -5.40
CA GLN A 416 -13.65 -4.13 -5.83
C GLN A 416 -13.26 -4.14 -7.31
N ALA A 417 -13.07 -5.32 -7.89
CA ALA A 417 -12.79 -5.49 -9.31
C ALA A 417 -14.02 -5.54 -10.22
N SER A 418 -15.24 -5.46 -9.66
CA SER A 418 -16.47 -5.47 -10.45
C SER A 418 -16.59 -4.21 -11.31
N GLN A 419 -17.09 -4.38 -12.53
CA GLN A 419 -17.15 -3.33 -13.54
C GLN A 419 -18.53 -3.24 -14.19
N GLU A 420 -18.97 -2.02 -14.45
CA GLU A 420 -20.19 -1.73 -15.19
C GLU A 420 -19.87 -0.89 -16.43
N CYS A 421 -20.58 -1.15 -17.52
CA CYS A 421 -20.45 -0.41 -18.76
C CYS A 421 -21.81 -0.20 -19.43
N THR A 422 -22.12 1.03 -19.83
CA THR A 422 -23.37 1.34 -20.57
C THR A 422 -23.06 1.68 -22.02
N VAL A 423 -23.64 0.92 -22.94
CA VAL A 423 -23.46 1.07 -24.39
C VAL A 423 -24.60 1.91 -24.98
N TYR A 424 -24.24 2.93 -25.77
CA TYR A 424 -25.20 3.85 -26.37
C TYR A 424 -25.40 3.58 -27.86
N TYR A 425 -26.64 3.31 -28.22
CA TYR A 425 -27.09 3.16 -29.60
C TYR A 425 -27.90 4.37 -30.04
N VAL A 426 -27.65 4.85 -31.25
CA VAL A 426 -28.32 6.00 -31.82
C VAL A 426 -28.95 5.66 -33.16
N LYS A 427 -30.20 6.12 -33.35
CA LYS A 427 -30.92 6.09 -34.62
C LYS A 427 -31.13 7.53 -35.06
N ARG A 428 -30.42 7.94 -36.13
CA ARG A 428 -30.32 9.35 -36.58
C ARG A 428 -31.54 9.81 -37.40
N THR A 429 -32.22 8.89 -38.09
CA THR A 429 -33.46 9.15 -38.86
C THR A 429 -34.43 7.97 -38.78
N LEU A 430 -35.70 8.17 -39.18
CA LEU A 430 -36.71 7.11 -39.27
C LEU A 430 -36.27 5.90 -40.13
N LEU A 431 -35.47 6.15 -41.17
CA LEU A 431 -34.97 5.14 -42.13
C LEU A 431 -33.60 4.55 -41.75
N SER A 432 -32.86 5.14 -40.80
CA SER A 432 -31.56 4.61 -40.37
C SER A 432 -31.69 3.41 -39.42
N SER A 433 -30.75 2.47 -39.48
CA SER A 433 -30.58 1.43 -38.47
C SER A 433 -29.97 1.99 -37.18
N TRP A 434 -30.15 1.28 -36.07
CA TRP A 434 -29.43 1.58 -34.84
C TRP A 434 -27.93 1.35 -35.04
N LYS A 435 -27.09 2.31 -34.64
CA LYS A 435 -25.64 2.19 -34.66
C LYS A 435 -25.11 2.48 -33.26
N CYS A 436 -24.15 1.69 -32.80
CA CYS A 436 -23.44 1.97 -31.57
C CYS A 436 -22.53 3.19 -31.76
N GLU A 437 -22.62 4.16 -30.85
CA GLU A 437 -21.87 5.43 -30.91
C GLU A 437 -20.91 5.60 -29.74
N ALA A 438 -21.14 4.95 -28.59
CA ALA A 438 -20.26 4.99 -27.42
C ALA A 438 -20.24 3.67 -26.66
N ASN A 439 -19.06 3.34 -26.12
CA ASN A 439 -18.74 2.17 -25.31
C ASN A 439 -18.99 0.81 -25.99
N CYS A 440 -18.84 0.75 -27.32
CA CYS A 440 -19.15 -0.44 -28.11
C CYS A 440 -18.21 -1.63 -27.83
N GLU A 441 -17.06 -1.37 -27.24
CA GLU A 441 -16.07 -2.36 -26.80
C GLU A 441 -16.61 -3.30 -25.72
N CYS A 442 -17.51 -2.82 -24.86
CA CYS A 442 -18.14 -3.63 -23.80
C CYS A 442 -19.01 -4.77 -24.35
N GLU A 443 -19.38 -4.69 -25.63
CA GLU A 443 -20.09 -5.77 -26.31
C GLU A 443 -19.18 -6.87 -26.82
N ARG A 444 -17.85 -6.72 -26.74
CA ARG A 444 -16.87 -7.65 -27.29
C ARG A 444 -16.27 -8.51 -26.20
N GLN A 445 -15.79 -9.68 -26.61
CA GLN A 445 -15.17 -10.65 -25.71
C GLN A 445 -13.93 -10.11 -24.97
N PRO A 446 -13.02 -9.34 -25.60
CA PRO A 446 -11.82 -8.85 -24.92
C PRO A 446 -12.10 -8.01 -23.67
N TRP A 447 -13.24 -7.29 -23.61
CA TRP A 447 -13.61 -6.54 -22.41
C TRP A 447 -13.90 -7.45 -21.22
N ILE A 448 -14.53 -8.61 -21.46
CA ILE A 448 -14.82 -9.61 -20.41
C ILE A 448 -13.53 -10.27 -19.94
N ASP A 449 -12.64 -10.59 -20.88
CA ASP A 449 -11.37 -11.25 -20.55
C ASP A 449 -10.46 -10.31 -19.74
N GLN A 450 -10.42 -9.02 -20.10
CA GLN A 450 -9.70 -7.99 -19.33
C GLN A 450 -10.33 -7.75 -17.96
N ALA A 451 -11.66 -7.72 -17.87
CA ALA A 451 -12.34 -7.58 -16.59
C ALA A 451 -12.07 -8.78 -15.66
N ASN A 452 -12.06 -10.01 -16.20
CA ASN A 452 -11.70 -11.20 -15.45
C ASN A 452 -10.22 -11.18 -15.01
N ALA A 453 -9.31 -10.75 -15.90
CA ALA A 453 -7.91 -10.61 -15.54
C ALA A 453 -7.70 -9.61 -14.40
N TYR A 454 -8.47 -8.51 -14.37
CA TYR A 454 -8.46 -7.62 -13.21
C TYR A 454 -9.02 -8.27 -11.95
N CYS A 455 -10.10 -9.08 -12.04
CA CYS A 455 -10.56 -9.87 -10.88
C CYS A 455 -9.40 -10.71 -10.31
N ILE A 456 -8.76 -11.52 -11.15
CA ILE A 456 -7.67 -12.44 -10.76
C ILE A 456 -6.48 -11.68 -10.15
N SER A 457 -6.20 -10.48 -10.67
CA SER A 457 -5.09 -9.68 -10.17
C SER A 457 -5.23 -9.23 -8.70
N LEU A 458 -6.44 -9.23 -8.15
CA LEU A 458 -6.67 -8.84 -6.75
C LEU A 458 -6.53 -10.01 -5.75
N GLY A 459 -6.42 -11.26 -6.21
CA GLY A 459 -6.41 -12.43 -5.32
C GLY A 459 -7.05 -13.66 -5.94
N ASP A 460 -7.56 -14.56 -5.09
CA ASP A 460 -8.34 -15.73 -5.53
C ASP A 460 -9.77 -15.33 -5.92
N CYS A 461 -9.88 -14.63 -7.05
CA CYS A 461 -11.10 -14.02 -7.55
C CYS A 461 -11.35 -14.36 -9.02
N GLY A 462 -12.60 -14.28 -9.45
CA GLY A 462 -12.94 -14.45 -10.86
C GLY A 462 -12.84 -15.91 -11.33
N ALA A 463 -12.85 -16.08 -12.65
CA ALA A 463 -12.75 -17.37 -13.31
C ALA A 463 -11.28 -17.73 -13.57
N TYR A 464 -10.74 -18.71 -12.83
CA TYR A 464 -9.31 -18.99 -12.85
C TYR A 464 -8.91 -20.45 -12.63
N TYR A 465 -7.60 -20.72 -12.73
CA TYR A 465 -6.97 -22.02 -12.54
C TYR A 465 -6.46 -22.20 -11.10
N ASN A 466 -6.57 -23.41 -10.57
CA ASN A 466 -5.87 -23.82 -9.35
C ASN A 466 -4.48 -24.41 -9.65
N VAL A 467 -3.76 -24.80 -8.60
CA VAL A 467 -2.46 -25.50 -8.68
C VAL A 467 -2.50 -26.88 -9.35
N ASP A 468 -3.66 -27.52 -9.48
CA ASP A 468 -3.82 -28.77 -10.22
C ASP A 468 -4.04 -28.54 -11.73
N GLY A 469 -4.15 -27.27 -12.15
CA GLY A 469 -4.44 -26.90 -13.54
C GLY A 469 -5.92 -27.02 -13.91
N ASP A 470 -6.82 -27.18 -12.93
CA ASP A 470 -8.26 -27.19 -13.15
C ASP A 470 -8.80 -25.76 -13.25
N TYR A 471 -9.47 -25.48 -14.37
CA TYR A 471 -10.13 -24.21 -14.63
C TYR A 471 -11.56 -24.20 -14.09
N THR A 472 -11.94 -23.14 -13.41
CA THR A 472 -13.35 -22.88 -13.08
C THR A 472 -13.80 -21.53 -13.62
N LYS A 473 -15.01 -21.50 -14.17
CA LYS A 473 -15.71 -20.25 -14.54
C LYS A 473 -16.40 -19.59 -13.34
N GLU A 474 -16.31 -20.25 -12.19
CA GLU A 474 -17.06 -19.92 -10.98
C GLU A 474 -16.28 -18.84 -10.22
N GLY A 475 -16.95 -17.74 -9.85
CA GLY A 475 -16.30 -16.52 -9.36
C GLY A 475 -16.42 -15.32 -10.30
N LEU A 476 -16.96 -15.51 -11.52
CA LEU A 476 -17.24 -14.44 -12.47
C LEU A 476 -18.69 -14.50 -12.94
N GLU A 477 -19.44 -13.42 -12.73
CA GLU A 477 -20.81 -13.27 -13.23
C GLU A 477 -20.87 -12.13 -14.25
N THR A 478 -21.58 -12.33 -15.36
CA THR A 478 -21.68 -11.33 -16.43
C THR A 478 -23.11 -11.09 -16.87
N ASN A 479 -23.42 -9.83 -17.18
CA ASN A 479 -24.68 -9.43 -17.78
C ASN A 479 -24.40 -8.66 -19.08
N PRO A 480 -24.93 -9.08 -20.25
CA PRO A 480 -25.60 -10.35 -20.49
C PRO A 480 -24.63 -11.54 -20.30
N PRO A 481 -25.16 -12.73 -19.98
CA PRO A 481 -24.39 -13.95 -19.74
C PRO A 481 -23.39 -14.31 -20.85
N ARG A 482 -22.11 -14.28 -20.52
CA ARG A 482 -20.96 -14.65 -21.37
C ARG A 482 -19.80 -15.16 -20.52
N ALA A 483 -19.14 -16.21 -20.98
CA ALA A 483 -17.93 -16.75 -20.34
C ALA A 483 -16.66 -16.14 -20.96
N PRO A 484 -15.58 -15.95 -20.18
CA PRO A 484 -14.27 -15.56 -20.71
C PRO A 484 -13.70 -16.66 -21.63
N GLN A 485 -12.89 -16.30 -22.61
CA GLN A 485 -12.29 -17.27 -23.54
C GLN A 485 -11.01 -17.88 -22.96
N GLN A 486 -11.04 -19.20 -22.74
CA GLN A 486 -9.94 -19.97 -22.16
C GLN A 486 -8.63 -19.87 -22.97
N GLU A 487 -8.72 -19.84 -24.30
CA GLU A 487 -7.55 -19.86 -25.20
C GLU A 487 -6.71 -18.58 -25.14
N GLU A 488 -7.32 -17.42 -24.88
CA GLU A 488 -6.61 -16.14 -24.84
C GLU A 488 -5.84 -15.98 -23.52
N PHE A 489 -6.42 -16.47 -22.41
CA PHE A 489 -5.75 -16.50 -21.11
C PHE A 489 -4.57 -17.50 -21.09
N VAL A 490 -4.74 -18.69 -21.67
CA VAL A 490 -3.65 -19.67 -21.82
C VAL A 490 -2.54 -19.11 -22.73
N LYS A 491 -2.88 -18.29 -23.73
CA LYS A 491 -1.87 -17.59 -24.56
C LYS A 491 -1.09 -16.54 -23.78
N LEU A 492 -1.75 -15.73 -22.94
CA LEU A 492 -1.10 -14.79 -22.04
C LEU A 492 -0.16 -15.52 -21.06
N GLN A 493 -0.64 -16.62 -20.47
CA GLN A 493 0.15 -17.48 -19.60
C GLN A 493 1.36 -18.09 -20.34
N SER A 494 1.14 -18.74 -21.48
CA SER A 494 2.22 -19.39 -22.26
C SER A 494 3.27 -18.42 -22.80
N ALA A 495 2.95 -17.12 -22.87
CA ALA A 495 3.89 -16.07 -23.27
C ALA A 495 4.69 -15.50 -22.09
N GLY A 496 4.45 -15.94 -20.84
CA GLY A 496 5.04 -15.35 -19.64
C GLY A 496 4.66 -13.87 -19.47
N ARG A 497 3.55 -13.45 -20.07
CA ARG A 497 3.09 -12.05 -20.08
C ARG A 497 1.89 -11.94 -19.14
N GLY A 498 2.12 -11.34 -17.97
CA GLY A 498 1.03 -10.84 -17.14
C GLY A 498 0.30 -9.67 -17.80
N LEU A 499 -0.73 -9.12 -17.12
CA LEU A 499 -1.43 -7.91 -17.57
C LEU A 499 -0.42 -6.81 -17.91
N SER A 500 -0.31 -6.45 -19.18
CA SER A 500 0.63 -5.42 -19.64
C SER A 500 -0.07 -4.10 -19.95
N THR A 501 0.71 -3.02 -20.03
CA THR A 501 0.21 -1.69 -20.42
C THR A 501 -0.36 -1.66 -21.85
N GLU A 502 0.04 -2.60 -22.72
CA GLU A 502 -0.47 -2.73 -24.10
C GLU A 502 -1.83 -3.45 -24.15
N ASP A 503 -2.14 -4.27 -23.14
CA ASP A 503 -3.41 -5.00 -23.02
C ASP A 503 -4.51 -4.17 -22.35
N PHE A 504 -4.13 -3.10 -21.64
CA PHE A 504 -5.04 -2.25 -20.87
C PHE A 504 -5.57 -1.07 -21.71
N ASP A 505 -6.83 -1.15 -22.14
CA ASP A 505 -7.49 -0.05 -22.86
C ASP A 505 -8.07 0.97 -21.87
N ALA A 506 -7.33 2.04 -21.65
CA ALA A 506 -7.70 3.18 -20.82
C ALA A 506 -9.03 3.88 -21.21
N SER A 507 -9.60 3.60 -22.40
CA SER A 507 -10.92 4.10 -22.77
C SER A 507 -12.07 3.53 -21.91
N GLN A 508 -11.82 2.43 -21.20
CA GLN A 508 -12.77 1.75 -20.31
C GLN A 508 -13.05 2.50 -19.00
N TYR A 509 -12.21 3.48 -18.66
CA TYR A 509 -12.37 4.36 -17.50
C TYR A 509 -13.23 5.60 -17.77
N ARG A 510 -13.84 5.74 -18.95
CA ARG A 510 -14.73 6.88 -19.24
C ARG A 510 -16.08 6.75 -18.55
N GLY A 511 -16.08 6.77 -17.22
CA GLY A 511 -17.26 7.10 -16.43
C GLY A 511 -17.63 8.58 -16.50
N LEU A 512 -16.70 9.48 -16.88
CA LEU A 512 -16.89 10.92 -16.67
C LEU A 512 -16.55 11.87 -17.84
N ASP A 513 -15.90 11.42 -18.91
CA ASP A 513 -15.50 12.33 -20.02
C ASP A 513 -15.90 11.95 -21.43
N ALA A 514 -16.75 10.95 -21.57
CA ALA A 514 -17.50 10.78 -22.81
C ALA A 514 -18.79 10.01 -22.58
N VAL A 515 -19.48 10.27 -21.46
CA VAL A 515 -20.91 9.94 -21.43
C VAL A 515 -21.59 11.11 -22.10
N PRO A 516 -21.96 11.02 -23.38
CA PRO A 516 -22.87 12.02 -23.89
C PRO A 516 -24.16 11.78 -23.10
N THR A 517 -24.50 12.69 -22.18
CA THR A 517 -25.86 12.73 -21.66
C THR A 517 -26.80 12.72 -22.87
N LYS A 518 -28.03 12.20 -22.74
CA LYS A 518 -29.04 12.32 -23.80
C LYS A 518 -29.03 13.74 -24.40
N ALA A 519 -28.83 14.75 -23.57
CA ALA A 519 -28.63 16.14 -23.95
C ALA A 519 -27.45 16.38 -24.91
N TRP A 520 -26.24 15.83 -24.68
CA TRP A 520 -25.09 15.95 -25.59
C TRP A 520 -25.26 15.21 -26.93
N ILE A 521 -25.84 14.01 -26.95
CA ILE A 521 -26.15 13.32 -28.22
C ILE A 521 -27.20 14.15 -29.00
N GLN A 522 -28.22 14.65 -28.32
CA GLN A 522 -29.27 15.51 -28.91
C GLN A 522 -28.70 16.85 -29.41
N LEU A 523 -27.81 17.50 -28.65
CA LEU A 523 -27.15 18.78 -28.99
C LEU A 523 -26.10 18.63 -30.09
N GLY A 524 -25.36 17.52 -30.17
CA GLY A 524 -24.39 17.24 -31.23
C GLY A 524 -25.00 17.12 -32.64
N PHE A 525 -26.32 16.93 -32.74
CA PHE A 525 -27.05 17.00 -34.00
C PHE A 525 -27.25 18.43 -34.52
N ALA A 526 -27.08 19.46 -33.68
CA ALA A 526 -27.14 20.85 -34.11
C ALA A 526 -25.86 21.30 -34.85
N THR A 527 -24.73 20.59 -34.70
CA THR A 527 -23.41 21.02 -35.22
C THR A 527 -22.78 20.11 -36.28
N LEU A 528 -23.29 18.91 -36.54
CA LEU A 528 -22.68 17.99 -37.52
C LEU A 528 -23.66 17.54 -38.62
N GLY A 529 -24.03 18.52 -39.45
CA GLY A 529 -24.75 18.33 -40.72
C GLY A 529 -23.97 18.76 -41.96
N ILE A 530 -22.65 18.93 -41.87
CA ILE A 530 -21.80 19.26 -43.04
C ILE A 530 -20.70 18.21 -43.19
N ILE A 531 -21.04 17.08 -43.80
CA ILE A 531 -20.08 16.34 -44.62
C ILE A 531 -20.64 16.38 -46.05
N GLY A 532 -20.30 17.44 -46.78
CA GLY A 532 -20.35 17.44 -48.23
C GLY A 532 -19.11 16.73 -48.79
N PRO A 533 -19.21 16.04 -49.94
CA PRO A 533 -18.10 15.29 -50.50
C PRO A 533 -16.95 16.25 -50.89
N LYS A 534 -15.71 15.79 -50.64
CA LYS A 534 -14.42 16.32 -51.12
C LYS A 534 -14.47 17.57 -52.00
N ILE A 535 -14.35 18.76 -51.40
CA ILE A 535 -13.74 19.93 -52.06
C ILE A 535 -12.91 20.65 -50.99
N GLY A 536 -11.60 20.80 -51.25
CA GLY A 536 -10.63 21.28 -50.27
C GLY A 536 -10.79 22.76 -49.92
N LEU A 537 -11.05 23.04 -48.63
CA LEU A 537 -10.79 24.30 -47.94
C LEU A 537 -10.45 23.97 -46.47
N PRO A 538 -9.48 24.65 -45.84
CA PRO A 538 -8.95 24.30 -44.53
C PRO A 538 -9.98 24.52 -43.42
N SER A 539 -10.09 23.54 -42.53
CA SER A 539 -11.02 23.45 -41.41
C SER A 539 -10.80 24.53 -40.35
N ILE A 540 -11.91 25.08 -39.87
CA ILE A 540 -12.03 26.04 -38.76
C ILE A 540 -11.86 25.27 -37.44
N SER A 541 -10.66 24.76 -37.19
CA SER A 541 -10.29 24.06 -35.95
C SER A 541 -9.28 24.85 -35.11
N ALA A 542 -9.25 26.19 -35.26
CA ALA A 542 -8.26 27.05 -34.61
C ALA A 542 -8.88 28.22 -33.83
N LEU A 543 -9.98 28.00 -33.09
CA LEU A 543 -10.53 29.04 -32.20
C LEU A 543 -10.86 28.61 -30.76
N LEU A 544 -10.59 27.37 -30.33
CA LEU A 544 -10.83 26.95 -28.93
C LEU A 544 -9.62 26.30 -28.24
N GLY A 545 -8.44 26.32 -28.85
CA GLY A 545 -7.22 25.78 -28.25
C GLY A 545 -6.07 26.78 -28.30
N LYS A 546 -6.10 27.82 -27.44
CA LYS A 546 -4.93 28.56 -26.92
C LYS A 546 -5.33 29.71 -25.99
N ALA A 547 -5.55 29.37 -24.73
CA ALA A 547 -5.17 30.17 -23.56
C ALA A 547 -4.63 29.12 -22.58
N ILE A 548 -3.31 28.95 -22.40
CA ILE A 548 -2.40 29.76 -21.60
C ILE A 548 -0.97 29.42 -22.08
N GLY A 549 -0.09 30.42 -22.27
CA GLY A 549 1.33 30.18 -22.57
C GLY A 549 2.01 31.37 -23.25
N ILE A 550 2.71 32.18 -22.45
CA ILE A 550 3.44 33.41 -22.81
C ILE A 550 4.73 33.05 -23.59
N GLY A 551 5.07 33.78 -24.66
CA GLY A 551 6.38 33.65 -25.32
C GLY A 551 6.52 34.24 -26.73
N THR A 552 6.92 35.51 -26.77
CA THR A 552 7.48 36.37 -27.84
C THR A 552 7.81 35.87 -29.27
N ALA A 553 7.35 36.71 -30.22
CA ALA A 553 8.05 37.26 -31.42
C ALA A 553 8.33 36.38 -32.67
N ALA A 554 7.58 36.64 -33.74
CA ALA A 554 8.14 36.93 -35.07
C ALA A 554 7.08 37.59 -36.00
N THR A 555 7.56 38.59 -36.73
CA THR A 555 6.91 39.60 -37.58
C THR A 555 6.22 39.07 -38.85
N THR A 556 5.06 39.63 -39.27
CA THR A 556 4.93 40.58 -40.41
C THR A 556 3.47 40.79 -40.90
N THR A 557 3.04 42.06 -40.81
CA THR A 557 2.17 42.87 -41.71
C THR A 557 0.81 42.36 -42.22
N GLY A 558 -0.28 43.08 -41.89
CA GLY A 558 -1.54 43.04 -42.64
C GLY A 558 -2.80 43.60 -41.95
N THR A 559 -2.73 44.83 -41.46
CA THR A 559 -3.79 45.73 -40.93
C THR A 559 -5.29 45.38 -41.08
N ALA A 560 -6.00 45.34 -39.95
CA ALA A 560 -7.27 46.07 -39.73
C ALA A 560 -7.51 46.24 -38.22
N THR A 561 -7.39 47.47 -37.73
CA THR A 561 -7.64 47.88 -36.34
C THR A 561 -9.14 48.03 -36.09
N VAL A 562 -9.69 47.29 -35.11
CA VAL A 562 -10.94 47.66 -34.43
C VAL A 562 -10.61 47.82 -32.95
N THR A 563 -10.81 49.05 -32.46
CA THR A 563 -10.57 49.48 -31.09
C THR A 563 -11.58 48.84 -30.13
N LEU A 564 -11.09 48.07 -29.16
CA LEU A 564 -11.84 47.60 -27.99
C LEU A 564 -11.84 48.71 -26.91
N SER A 565 -13.02 49.16 -26.50
CA SER A 565 -13.20 49.88 -25.23
C SER A 565 -14.01 49.02 -24.27
N SER A 566 -13.35 48.69 -23.17
CA SER A 566 -13.78 48.13 -21.87
C SER A 566 -15.28 47.97 -21.59
N LEU A 567 -15.67 46.74 -21.24
CA LEU A 567 -16.66 46.48 -20.18
C LEU A 567 -16.16 45.31 -19.33
N ALA A 568 -16.04 45.60 -18.04
CA ALA A 568 -15.51 44.73 -17.02
C ALA A 568 -16.42 43.53 -16.76
N ALA A 569 -15.79 42.43 -16.36
CA ALA A 569 -16.43 41.22 -15.88
C ALA A 569 -17.34 41.50 -14.67
N ALA A 570 -18.55 40.94 -14.70
CA ALA A 570 -19.34 40.63 -13.53
C ALA A 570 -20.11 39.34 -13.83
N GLU A 571 -19.65 38.24 -13.24
CA GLU A 571 -20.36 36.97 -13.18
C GLU A 571 -21.58 37.13 -12.27
N THR A 572 -22.78 36.92 -12.80
CA THR A 572 -23.94 36.48 -12.00
C THR A 572 -24.74 35.50 -12.84
N ALA A 573 -24.79 34.25 -12.37
CA ALA A 573 -25.67 33.21 -12.89
C ALA A 573 -27.03 33.35 -12.21
N ALA A 574 -28.08 33.56 -13.01
CA ALA A 574 -29.47 33.35 -12.60
C ALA A 574 -30.19 32.61 -13.75
N PRO A 575 -30.94 31.53 -13.47
CA PRO A 575 -31.68 30.80 -14.50
C PRO A 575 -33.05 31.45 -14.70
N VAL A 576 -33.37 31.83 -15.94
CA VAL A 576 -34.73 32.23 -16.33
C VAL A 576 -35.43 31.01 -16.93
N TYR A 577 -36.41 30.49 -16.18
CA TYR A 577 -37.50 29.66 -16.68
C TYR A 577 -38.70 30.59 -16.95
N THR A 578 -39.05 30.83 -18.21
CA THR A 578 -40.41 31.20 -18.67
C THR A 578 -40.52 30.67 -20.10
N GLY A 579 -41.52 29.89 -20.49
CA GLY A 579 -42.94 30.19 -20.37
C GLY A 579 -43.41 30.77 -21.71
N ILE A 580 -43.89 29.90 -22.59
CA ILE A 580 -44.59 30.27 -23.83
C ILE A 580 -45.91 30.97 -23.48
N ALA A 581 -45.97 32.29 -23.64
CA ALA A 581 -47.23 33.03 -23.73
C ALA A 581 -47.04 34.36 -24.51
N GLU A 582 -47.76 34.45 -25.63
CA GLU A 582 -48.36 35.65 -26.25
C GLU A 582 -47.47 36.87 -26.57
N PHE A 583 -47.11 36.99 -27.86
CA PHE A 583 -46.90 38.29 -28.50
C PHE A 583 -48.26 38.86 -28.91
N ALA A 584 -48.79 39.79 -28.10
CA ALA A 584 -49.87 40.68 -28.51
C ALA A 584 -49.51 42.13 -28.14
N THR A 585 -49.59 43.00 -29.16
CA THR A 585 -49.69 44.47 -29.12
C THR A 585 -48.45 45.32 -28.75
N GLY A 586 -47.85 45.91 -29.79
CA GLY A 586 -47.99 47.35 -30.07
C GLY A 586 -47.07 48.36 -29.36
N ASN A 587 -46.23 49.03 -30.18
CA ASN A 587 -45.75 50.43 -30.06
C ASN A 587 -44.81 50.74 -28.86
N ALA A 588 -43.82 51.63 -28.87
CA ALA A 588 -43.42 52.72 -29.76
C ALA A 588 -42.07 53.31 -29.26
N ILE A 589 -41.34 54.02 -30.14
CA ILE A 589 -40.48 55.19 -29.83
C ILE A 589 -39.11 54.84 -29.15
N SER A 590 -37.93 55.31 -29.59
CA SER A 590 -37.55 56.59 -30.21
C SER A 590 -36.25 56.48 -31.00
N ALA A 591 -36.19 57.27 -32.06
CA ALA A 591 -35.02 57.54 -32.89
C ALA A 591 -33.95 58.41 -32.20
N ALA A 592 -32.70 58.29 -32.64
CA ALA A 592 -31.78 59.42 -32.74
C ALA A 592 -31.05 59.35 -34.10
N ASN A 593 -31.31 60.37 -34.90
CA ASN A 593 -30.85 60.59 -36.27
C ASN A 593 -29.50 61.33 -36.32
N ALA A 594 -28.97 61.37 -37.56
CA ALA A 594 -28.03 62.32 -38.17
C ALA A 594 -26.61 61.76 -38.35
N ALA A 595 -25.93 61.88 -39.49
CA ALA A 595 -26.13 62.44 -40.83
C ALA A 595 -25.05 61.74 -41.70
N ALA A 596 -25.07 61.60 -43.03
CA ALA A 596 -25.35 62.51 -44.13
C ALA A 596 -25.50 61.63 -45.40
N GLY A 597 -26.39 61.94 -46.33
CA GLY A 597 -26.01 62.73 -47.51
C GLY A 597 -26.14 61.92 -48.79
N SER A 598 -27.32 62.00 -49.41
CA SER A 598 -27.71 61.57 -50.77
C SER A 598 -26.78 62.15 -51.86
N THR A 599 -26.57 61.60 -53.08
CA THR A 599 -27.51 61.20 -54.15
C THR A 599 -26.70 60.59 -55.31
N ALA A 600 -27.28 59.67 -56.10
CA ALA A 600 -27.41 59.73 -57.57
C ALA A 600 -27.45 58.33 -58.25
N THR A 601 -28.66 57.92 -58.62
CA THR A 601 -29.09 57.25 -59.86
C THR A 601 -28.07 56.54 -60.78
N GLY A 602 -28.34 55.26 -61.08
CA GLY A 602 -27.86 54.55 -62.28
C GLY A 602 -28.30 53.08 -62.32
N ALA A 603 -29.23 52.74 -63.23
CA ALA A 603 -29.75 51.39 -63.52
C ALA A 603 -28.62 50.42 -63.97
N SER A 604 -28.66 49.09 -63.78
CA SER A 604 -29.69 48.16 -64.25
C SER A 604 -29.38 46.70 -63.84
N ALA A 605 -30.46 45.93 -63.66
CA ALA A 605 -30.61 44.49 -63.92
C ALA A 605 -29.63 43.45 -63.31
N ALA A 606 -30.01 42.88 -62.16
CA ALA A 606 -30.05 41.42 -61.97
C ALA A 606 -31.01 41.09 -60.83
N GLY A 607 -32.15 40.51 -61.18
CA GLY A 607 -33.21 40.14 -60.26
C GLY A 607 -32.87 38.92 -59.39
N THR A 608 -33.59 38.87 -58.26
CA THR A 608 -34.14 37.68 -57.60
C THR A 608 -33.17 36.65 -56.99
N ILE A 609 -32.65 36.91 -55.77
CA ILE A 609 -32.41 35.86 -54.75
C ILE A 609 -32.67 36.38 -53.30
N LEU A 610 -33.68 37.23 -53.08
CA LEU A 610 -34.01 37.71 -51.71
C LEU A 610 -35.40 37.29 -51.20
N ALA A 611 -36.15 36.47 -51.96
CA ALA A 611 -37.40 35.87 -51.48
C ALA A 611 -37.26 34.39 -51.06
N ALA A 612 -36.12 33.74 -51.35
CA ALA A 612 -35.88 32.34 -50.99
C ALA A 612 -35.19 32.16 -49.63
N ILE A 613 -34.54 33.20 -49.09
CA ILE A 613 -33.81 33.09 -47.82
C ILE A 613 -34.73 32.76 -46.63
N PRO A 614 -35.94 33.35 -46.48
CA PRO A 614 -36.84 32.97 -45.40
C PRO A 614 -37.32 31.53 -45.53
N TRP A 615 -37.58 31.05 -46.75
CA TRP A 615 -38.02 29.68 -47.01
C TRP A 615 -36.89 28.65 -46.85
N ILE A 616 -35.65 29.01 -47.18
CA ILE A 616 -34.47 28.17 -46.95
C ILE A 616 -34.17 28.11 -45.45
N VAL A 617 -34.25 29.23 -44.73
CA VAL A 617 -34.09 29.26 -43.27
C VAL A 617 -35.22 28.48 -42.58
N LEU A 618 -36.46 28.60 -43.05
CA LEU A 618 -37.59 27.82 -42.54
C LEU A 618 -37.46 26.33 -42.88
N ALA A 619 -37.04 25.97 -44.10
CA ALA A 619 -36.84 24.57 -44.49
C ALA A 619 -35.67 23.93 -43.73
N VAL A 620 -34.59 24.69 -43.48
CA VAL A 620 -33.46 24.26 -42.65
C VAL A 620 -33.89 24.13 -41.19
N ALA A 621 -34.65 25.10 -40.65
CA ALA A 621 -35.19 25.02 -39.30
C ALA A 621 -36.15 23.84 -39.12
N VAL A 622 -37.06 23.62 -40.08
CA VAL A 622 -37.98 22.47 -40.10
C VAL A 622 -37.21 21.15 -40.25
N PHE A 623 -36.14 21.11 -41.04
CA PHE A 623 -35.25 19.95 -41.17
C PHE A 623 -34.53 19.64 -39.86
N PHE A 624 -34.01 20.65 -39.15
CA PHE A 624 -33.39 20.48 -37.83
C PHE A 624 -34.40 20.09 -36.75
N VAL A 625 -35.62 20.62 -36.79
CA VAL A 625 -36.75 20.24 -35.91
C VAL A 625 -37.18 18.79 -36.18
N ILE A 626 -37.25 18.38 -37.45
CA ILE A 626 -37.52 16.97 -37.84
C ILE A 626 -36.40 16.06 -37.31
N ILE A 627 -35.12 16.43 -37.43
CA ILE A 627 -34.02 15.64 -36.85
C ILE A 627 -34.13 15.52 -35.33
N HIS A 628 -34.43 16.62 -34.62
CA HIS A 628 -34.62 16.61 -33.16
C HIS A 628 -35.86 15.80 -32.74
N LEU A 629 -36.93 15.78 -33.53
CA LEU A 629 -38.13 15.00 -33.25
C LEU A 629 -37.96 13.49 -33.52
N PHE A 630 -36.99 13.08 -34.35
CA PHE A 630 -36.84 11.67 -34.78
C PHE A 630 -35.54 10.97 -34.34
N ALA A 631 -34.57 11.67 -33.75
CA ALA A 631 -33.38 11.04 -33.18
C ALA A 631 -33.75 10.22 -31.93
N LYS A 632 -33.52 8.91 -31.97
CA LYS A 632 -33.77 8.01 -30.81
C LYS A 632 -32.44 7.49 -30.26
N VAL A 633 -32.35 7.43 -28.93
CA VAL A 633 -31.23 6.85 -28.18
C VAL A 633 -31.72 5.62 -27.44
N LYS A 634 -30.94 4.55 -27.46
CA LYS A 634 -31.18 3.30 -26.73
C LYS A 634 -29.92 2.95 -25.95
N GLU A 635 -30.09 2.59 -24.70
CA GLU A 635 -29.02 2.20 -23.79
C GLU A 635 -29.06 0.68 -23.59
N LYS A 636 -27.88 0.08 -23.41
CA LYS A 636 -27.73 -1.33 -23.06
C LYS A 636 -26.64 -1.46 -22.02
N HIS A 637 -26.98 -2.00 -20.85
CA HIS A 637 -26.05 -2.18 -19.75
C HIS A 637 -25.33 -3.52 -19.84
N TYR A 638 -24.03 -3.48 -19.58
CA TYR A 638 -23.15 -4.62 -19.45
C TYR A 638 -22.49 -4.56 -18.08
N SER A 639 -22.36 -5.69 -17.39
CA SER A 639 -21.64 -5.76 -16.12
C SER A 639 -20.82 -7.03 -16.02
N VAL A 640 -19.71 -6.92 -15.30
CA VAL A 640 -18.86 -8.02 -14.86
C VAL A 640 -18.77 -7.91 -13.35
N THR A 641 -19.25 -8.92 -12.64
CA THR A 641 -19.23 -8.99 -11.19
C THR A 641 -18.16 -10.02 -10.79
N CYS A 642 -17.12 -9.53 -10.12
CA CYS A 642 -16.07 -10.36 -9.58
C CYS A 642 -16.51 -10.89 -8.21
N GLN A 643 -16.39 -12.21 -8.00
CA GLN A 643 -16.68 -12.92 -6.76
C GLN A 643 -15.45 -13.77 -6.39
N PRO A 644 -15.39 -14.27 -5.14
CA PRO A 644 -14.36 -15.24 -4.76
C PRO A 644 -14.36 -16.43 -5.72
N TRP A 645 -13.16 -16.84 -6.14
CA TRP A 645 -12.95 -18.03 -6.94
C TRP A 645 -13.55 -19.26 -6.24
N GLN A 646 -13.98 -20.27 -6.99
CA GLN A 646 -14.48 -21.51 -6.40
C GLN A 646 -13.77 -22.72 -6.99
N ALA A 647 -13.44 -23.67 -6.11
CA ALA A 647 -12.85 -24.95 -6.47
C ALA A 647 -13.73 -25.76 -7.42
N PRO A 648 -13.15 -26.64 -8.26
CA PRO A 648 -13.94 -27.53 -9.10
C PRO A 648 -14.81 -28.46 -8.22
N PRO A 649 -16.01 -28.84 -8.71
CA PRO A 649 -16.88 -29.73 -7.95
C PRO A 649 -16.25 -31.11 -7.78
N GLY A 650 -16.51 -31.76 -6.64
CA GLY A 650 -15.96 -33.06 -6.30
C GLY A 650 -14.63 -32.99 -5.54
N GLY A 651 -13.96 -34.12 -5.45
CA GLY A 651 -12.70 -34.27 -4.71
C GLY A 651 -11.89 -35.48 -5.18
N ALA A 652 -12.01 -35.89 -6.44
CA ALA A 652 -11.31 -37.07 -6.95
C ALA A 652 -9.78 -36.94 -6.78
N ASN A 653 -9.28 -35.71 -6.83
CA ASN A 653 -7.86 -35.40 -6.80
C ASN A 653 -7.33 -35.00 -5.42
N CYS A 654 -8.11 -35.04 -4.32
CA CYS A 654 -7.59 -34.57 -3.01
C CYS A 654 -6.29 -35.28 -2.57
N ASP A 655 -6.10 -36.52 -3.02
CA ASP A 655 -4.94 -37.35 -2.71
C ASP A 655 -3.63 -36.83 -3.35
N ILE A 656 -3.68 -35.97 -4.39
CA ILE A 656 -2.48 -35.40 -5.03
C ILE A 656 -1.74 -34.40 -4.14
N CYS A 657 -2.42 -33.85 -3.13
CA CYS A 657 -1.87 -32.84 -2.26
C CYS A 657 -0.64 -33.38 -1.52
N GLY A 658 0.55 -32.85 -1.85
CA GLY A 658 1.84 -33.23 -1.30
C GLY A 658 2.54 -34.43 -1.97
N GLN A 659 1.97 -35.00 -3.03
CA GLN A 659 2.66 -36.03 -3.83
C GLN A 659 3.81 -35.47 -4.68
N ASP A 660 3.81 -34.16 -4.92
CA ASP A 660 4.85 -33.38 -5.60
C ASP A 660 6.03 -33.01 -4.69
N GLY A 661 6.07 -33.56 -3.46
CA GLY A 661 7.12 -33.28 -2.47
C GLY A 661 6.96 -31.93 -1.77
N LYS A 662 5.85 -31.23 -1.98
CA LYS A 662 5.52 -29.96 -1.32
C LYS A 662 4.58 -30.20 -0.15
N GLU A 663 4.61 -29.29 0.82
CA GLU A 663 3.72 -29.37 1.97
C GLU A 663 2.25 -29.18 1.55
N CYS A 664 1.39 -30.09 2.00
CA CYS A 664 -0.05 -29.98 1.79
C CYS A 664 -0.68 -29.15 2.93
N THR A 665 -1.01 -27.90 2.64
CA THR A 665 -1.66 -26.99 3.60
C THR A 665 -3.18 -26.97 3.43
N GLU A 666 -3.91 -26.34 4.36
CA GLU A 666 -5.35 -26.12 4.22
C GLU A 666 -5.68 -25.40 2.91
N TYR A 667 -4.95 -24.32 2.61
CA TYR A 667 -5.14 -23.51 1.41
C TYR A 667 -5.00 -24.32 0.12
N ARG A 668 -3.91 -25.10 0.03
CA ARG A 668 -3.68 -26.01 -1.12
C ARG A 668 -4.74 -27.09 -1.22
N CYS A 669 -5.10 -27.71 -0.09
CA CYS A 669 -6.11 -28.76 -0.07
C CYS A 669 -7.48 -28.26 -0.56
N LYS A 670 -7.87 -27.06 -0.12
CA LYS A 670 -9.15 -26.44 -0.46
C LYS A 670 -9.23 -25.95 -1.90
N SER A 671 -8.10 -25.65 -2.55
CA SER A 671 -8.09 -25.28 -3.97
C SER A 671 -8.26 -26.47 -4.91
N ILE A 672 -7.95 -27.70 -4.49
CA ILE A 672 -8.03 -28.88 -5.37
C ILE A 672 -9.48 -29.26 -5.72
N GLY A 673 -10.42 -29.15 -4.77
CA GLY A 673 -11.82 -29.52 -5.04
C GLY A 673 -12.76 -29.18 -3.88
N GLN A 674 -14.03 -28.95 -4.20
CA GLN A 674 -15.06 -28.58 -3.21
C GLN A 674 -15.30 -29.64 -2.13
N ALA A 675 -15.10 -30.92 -2.45
CA ALA A 675 -15.22 -32.02 -1.49
C ALA A 675 -13.91 -32.31 -0.72
N CYS A 676 -12.83 -31.58 -1.00
CA CYS A 676 -11.56 -31.77 -0.30
C CYS A 676 -11.61 -31.18 1.12
N GLN A 677 -11.22 -32.00 2.09
CA GLN A 677 -11.16 -31.65 3.50
C GLN A 677 -9.74 -31.81 4.02
N TYR A 678 -9.31 -30.82 4.79
CA TYR A 678 -7.99 -30.76 5.39
C TYR A 678 -8.00 -31.40 6.78
N ILE A 679 -6.92 -32.08 7.14
CA ILE A 679 -6.68 -32.70 8.44
C ILE A 679 -5.49 -31.96 9.07
N PRO A 680 -5.72 -30.95 9.93
CA PRO A 680 -4.66 -30.14 10.53
C PRO A 680 -3.62 -30.97 11.30
N GLU A 681 -4.02 -32.08 11.90
CA GLU A 681 -3.14 -32.92 12.71
C GLU A 681 -2.06 -33.66 11.91
N ASN A 682 -2.19 -33.71 10.58
CA ASN A 682 -1.23 -34.36 9.69
C ASN A 682 -0.24 -33.38 9.05
N GLU A 683 -0.37 -32.07 9.30
CA GLU A 683 0.55 -31.03 8.79
C GLU A 683 2.02 -31.32 9.16
N GLY A 684 2.93 -31.16 8.21
CA GLY A 684 4.35 -31.46 8.39
C GLY A 684 4.69 -32.96 8.59
N THR A 685 3.74 -33.88 8.44
CA THR A 685 3.97 -35.34 8.53
C THR A 685 3.97 -36.02 7.16
N THR A 686 4.37 -37.28 7.09
CA THR A 686 4.23 -38.12 5.87
C THR A 686 2.83 -38.69 5.68
N ARG A 687 1.88 -38.36 6.57
CA ARG A 687 0.48 -38.81 6.47
C ARG A 687 -0.29 -37.86 5.56
N GLN A 688 -1.32 -38.38 4.93
CA GLN A 688 -2.17 -37.61 4.03
C GLN A 688 -2.97 -36.54 4.80
N SER A 689 -2.73 -35.26 4.49
CA SER A 689 -3.41 -34.12 5.14
C SER A 689 -4.64 -33.63 4.39
N CYS A 690 -4.92 -34.13 3.19
CA CYS A 690 -6.09 -33.74 2.39
C CYS A 690 -6.83 -34.98 1.88
N PHE A 691 -8.15 -35.05 2.06
CA PHE A 691 -8.94 -36.22 1.63
C PHE A 691 -10.30 -35.82 1.05
N ASN A 692 -10.90 -36.72 0.29
CA ASN A 692 -12.23 -36.52 -0.31
C ASN A 692 -13.34 -36.92 0.68
N ALA A 693 -14.05 -35.93 1.23
CA ALA A 693 -15.20 -36.16 2.11
C ALA A 693 -16.47 -36.61 1.35
N GLY A 694 -16.57 -36.30 0.06
CA GLY A 694 -17.71 -36.62 -0.80
C GLY A 694 -17.61 -37.96 -1.53
N ARG A 695 -16.60 -38.80 -1.27
CA ARG A 695 -16.32 -40.03 -2.05
C ARG A 695 -17.52 -40.98 -2.21
N ASN A 696 -18.39 -41.04 -1.21
CA ASN A 696 -19.54 -41.97 -1.19
C ASN A 696 -20.88 -41.29 -1.46
N ASP A 697 -20.88 -40.00 -1.77
CA ASP A 697 -22.10 -39.28 -2.06
C ASP A 697 -22.43 -39.33 -3.56
N THR A 698 -23.56 -39.95 -3.87
CA THR A 698 -24.08 -40.12 -5.23
C THR A 698 -25.45 -39.51 -5.41
N LYS A 699 -25.96 -38.77 -4.41
CA LYS A 699 -27.30 -38.20 -4.42
C LYS A 699 -27.19 -36.71 -4.63
N SER A 700 -28.15 -36.15 -5.37
CA SER A 700 -28.23 -34.69 -5.51
C SER A 700 -28.95 -34.08 -4.30
N PRO A 701 -28.68 -32.79 -3.98
CA PRO A 701 -29.28 -32.11 -2.86
C PRO A 701 -30.81 -32.17 -2.86
N VAL A 702 -31.41 -32.42 -1.71
CA VAL A 702 -32.86 -32.36 -1.54
C VAL A 702 -33.28 -30.94 -1.19
N ILE A 703 -33.93 -30.27 -2.14
CA ILE A 703 -34.43 -28.90 -1.96
C ILE A 703 -35.77 -28.89 -1.21
N ARG A 704 -35.90 -28.01 -0.21
CA ARG A 704 -37.13 -27.74 0.57
C ARG A 704 -37.35 -26.24 0.76
N PRO A 705 -38.56 -25.79 1.14
CA PRO A 705 -38.79 -24.37 1.43
C PRO A 705 -38.11 -23.95 2.73
N LEU A 706 -37.33 -22.88 2.70
CA LEU A 706 -36.73 -22.30 3.90
C LEU A 706 -37.81 -21.59 4.73
N GLN A 707 -38.21 -22.22 5.83
CA GLN A 707 -39.22 -21.67 6.75
C GLN A 707 -38.68 -20.41 7.45
N GLY A 708 -39.52 -19.38 7.58
CA GLY A 708 -39.17 -18.13 8.30
C GLY A 708 -38.41 -17.08 7.48
N LYS A 709 -38.03 -17.38 6.23
CA LYS A 709 -37.43 -16.37 5.32
C LYS A 709 -38.46 -15.63 4.47
N LEU A 710 -39.71 -16.13 4.41
CA LEU A 710 -40.79 -15.51 3.66
C LEU A 710 -41.21 -14.18 4.28
N THR A 711 -41.35 -13.13 3.47
CA THR A 711 -41.86 -11.82 3.91
C THR A 711 -43.19 -11.95 4.66
N GLU A 712 -43.32 -11.19 5.76
CA GLU A 712 -44.53 -11.19 6.60
C GLU A 712 -45.78 -10.82 5.78
N GLY A 713 -46.90 -11.50 6.06
CA GLY A 713 -48.16 -11.34 5.30
C GLY A 713 -48.35 -12.35 4.17
N PHE A 714 -47.29 -13.05 3.75
CA PHE A 714 -47.36 -14.13 2.78
C PHE A 714 -47.33 -15.51 3.43
N GLN A 715 -47.88 -16.48 2.73
CA GLN A 715 -47.94 -17.90 3.09
C GLN A 715 -47.40 -18.74 1.95
N LEU A 716 -46.54 -19.70 2.28
CA LEU A 716 -46.09 -20.72 1.35
C LEU A 716 -47.02 -21.94 1.38
N ARG A 717 -47.34 -22.46 0.21
CA ARG A 717 -48.10 -23.69 0.02
C ARG A 717 -47.26 -24.69 -0.77
N ASN A 718 -46.89 -25.79 -0.13
CA ASN A 718 -46.11 -26.84 -0.79
C ASN A 718 -46.88 -27.47 -1.96
N THR A 719 -46.14 -27.78 -3.01
CA THR A 719 -46.60 -28.52 -4.20
C THR A 719 -45.71 -29.75 -4.40
N GLU A 720 -46.06 -30.63 -5.35
CA GLU A 720 -45.23 -31.80 -5.66
C GLU A 720 -43.84 -31.44 -6.21
N VAL A 721 -43.69 -30.24 -6.79
CA VAL A 721 -42.48 -29.78 -7.47
C VAL A 721 -41.86 -28.53 -6.84
N GLY A 722 -42.31 -28.10 -5.66
CA GLY A 722 -41.78 -26.94 -4.95
C GLY A 722 -42.83 -26.27 -4.07
N TYR A 723 -43.03 -24.95 -4.20
CA TYR A 723 -44.09 -24.26 -3.44
C TYR A 723 -44.63 -23.01 -4.17
N ASP A 724 -45.87 -22.66 -3.84
CA ASP A 724 -46.53 -21.46 -4.31
C ASP A 724 -46.62 -20.43 -3.17
N ILE A 725 -46.52 -19.14 -3.46
CA ILE A 725 -46.66 -18.05 -2.48
C ILE A 725 -48.02 -17.37 -2.68
N THR A 726 -48.73 -17.14 -1.56
CA THR A 726 -50.05 -16.49 -1.52
C THR A 726 -50.15 -15.50 -0.35
N PRO A 727 -51.01 -14.47 -0.39
CA PRO A 727 -51.85 -14.01 -1.51
C PRO A 727 -51.02 -13.39 -2.65
N GLU A 728 -51.68 -12.78 -3.66
CA GLU A 728 -50.98 -12.10 -4.76
C GLU A 728 -50.06 -10.99 -4.24
N VAL A 729 -48.90 -10.88 -4.88
CA VAL A 729 -47.87 -9.86 -4.61
C VAL A 729 -48.25 -8.59 -5.35
N GLU A 730 -48.20 -7.44 -4.68
CA GLU A 730 -48.46 -6.16 -5.33
C GLU A 730 -47.32 -5.80 -6.29
N ILE A 731 -47.61 -5.02 -7.34
CA ILE A 731 -46.56 -4.54 -8.26
C ILE A 731 -45.56 -3.70 -7.44
N HIS A 732 -44.27 -3.83 -7.74
CA HIS A 732 -43.18 -3.16 -7.03
C HIS A 732 -43.02 -3.52 -5.54
N GLN A 733 -43.84 -4.42 -5.00
CA GLN A 733 -43.66 -4.99 -3.67
C GLN A 733 -42.43 -5.91 -3.66
N THR A 734 -41.52 -5.65 -2.73
CA THR A 734 -40.38 -6.55 -2.50
C THR A 734 -40.85 -7.74 -1.68
N ILE A 735 -40.60 -8.94 -2.21
CA ILE A 735 -40.78 -10.20 -1.50
C ILE A 735 -39.42 -10.89 -1.34
N GLU A 736 -39.21 -11.46 -0.17
CA GLU A 736 -38.07 -12.30 0.16
C GLU A 736 -38.61 -13.70 0.48
N PHE A 737 -37.94 -14.72 -0.04
CA PHE A 737 -38.26 -16.12 0.17
C PHE A 737 -36.99 -16.96 -0.01
N GLY A 738 -37.04 -18.26 0.27
CA GLY A 738 -35.83 -19.07 0.22
C GLY A 738 -36.07 -20.56 0.09
N ILE A 739 -34.95 -21.28 -0.07
CA ILE A 739 -34.87 -22.72 -0.06
C ILE A 739 -33.80 -23.19 0.91
N GLU A 740 -33.95 -24.39 1.41
CA GLU A 740 -32.93 -25.11 2.17
C GLU A 740 -32.61 -26.43 1.48
N THR A 741 -31.37 -26.89 1.63
CA THR A 741 -30.87 -28.18 1.18
C THR A 741 -30.43 -29.01 2.38
N ASP A 742 -30.50 -30.33 2.26
CA ASP A 742 -30.07 -31.27 3.31
C ASP A 742 -28.55 -31.41 3.44
N GLU A 743 -27.81 -30.82 2.49
CA GLU A 743 -26.35 -30.75 2.47
C GLU A 743 -25.85 -29.43 1.86
N LEU A 744 -24.55 -29.17 1.98
CA LEU A 744 -23.93 -27.98 1.38
C LEU A 744 -24.07 -28.02 -0.14
N ALA A 745 -24.80 -27.06 -0.68
CA ALA A 745 -25.09 -26.99 -2.09
C ALA A 745 -24.92 -25.58 -2.62
N LYS A 746 -24.69 -25.52 -3.92
CA LYS A 746 -24.75 -24.30 -4.71
C LYS A 746 -26.00 -24.35 -5.55
N CYS A 747 -26.83 -23.31 -5.46
CA CYS A 747 -28.11 -23.26 -6.15
C CYS A 747 -28.13 -22.17 -7.22
N LYS A 748 -28.69 -22.52 -8.38
CA LYS A 748 -28.92 -21.60 -9.50
C LYS A 748 -30.41 -21.61 -9.86
N TYR A 749 -30.87 -20.54 -10.47
CA TYR A 749 -32.26 -20.42 -10.90
C TYR A 749 -32.39 -19.95 -12.35
N ALA A 750 -33.55 -20.23 -12.94
CA ALA A 750 -33.95 -19.76 -14.25
C ALA A 750 -35.42 -19.32 -14.24
N ASN A 751 -35.76 -18.41 -15.15
CA ASN A 751 -37.14 -17.98 -15.38
C ASN A 751 -37.85 -18.85 -16.45
N GLN A 752 -37.20 -19.93 -16.90
CA GLN A 752 -37.72 -20.89 -17.87
C GLN A 752 -37.46 -22.32 -17.36
N PRO A 753 -38.37 -23.27 -17.60
CA PRO A 753 -38.21 -24.65 -17.15
C PRO A 753 -37.17 -25.41 -17.96
N ASN A 754 -36.71 -26.54 -17.41
CA ASN A 754 -35.86 -27.55 -18.05
C ASN A 754 -34.47 -27.08 -18.48
N GLN A 755 -33.96 -25.99 -17.91
CA GLN A 755 -32.57 -25.58 -18.11
C GLN A 755 -31.65 -26.46 -17.28
N ARG A 756 -30.54 -26.97 -17.85
CA ARG A 756 -29.55 -27.74 -17.09
C ARG A 756 -28.83 -26.81 -16.12
N PHE A 757 -28.38 -27.34 -14.98
CA PHE A 757 -27.66 -26.56 -13.97
C PHE A 757 -26.45 -25.81 -14.55
N ASP A 758 -25.68 -26.44 -15.45
CA ASP A 758 -24.49 -25.82 -16.07
C ASP A 758 -24.80 -24.67 -17.02
N ASP A 759 -26.02 -24.66 -17.55
CA ASP A 759 -26.53 -23.64 -18.48
C ASP A 759 -27.25 -22.51 -17.74
N MET A 760 -27.66 -22.72 -16.48
CA MET A 760 -28.24 -21.67 -15.64
C MET A 760 -27.15 -20.64 -15.29
N ILE A 761 -27.44 -19.37 -15.54
CA ILE A 761 -26.49 -18.28 -15.27
C ILE A 761 -26.84 -17.55 -13.96
N SER A 762 -28.12 -17.45 -13.60
CA SER A 762 -28.52 -16.76 -12.38
C SER A 762 -28.24 -17.62 -11.15
N THR A 763 -27.39 -17.11 -10.27
CA THR A 763 -27.01 -17.75 -9.01
C THR A 763 -27.89 -17.28 -7.86
N ILE A 764 -28.01 -18.07 -6.79
CA ILE A 764 -28.68 -17.65 -5.55
C ILE A 764 -27.62 -17.29 -4.52
N GLU A 765 -27.58 -16.02 -4.10
CA GLU A 765 -26.56 -15.47 -3.20
C GLU A 765 -25.11 -15.63 -3.73
N GLY A 766 -24.93 -15.60 -5.05
CA GLY A 766 -23.65 -15.82 -5.70
C GLY A 766 -23.27 -17.30 -5.77
N SER A 767 -21.97 -17.58 -5.77
CA SER A 767 -21.44 -18.94 -5.96
C SER A 767 -21.18 -19.71 -4.67
N SER A 768 -21.64 -19.21 -3.52
CA SER A 768 -21.35 -19.80 -2.20
C SER A 768 -22.07 -21.12 -1.96
N LEU A 769 -21.34 -22.08 -1.40
CA LEU A 769 -21.87 -23.34 -0.89
C LEU A 769 -22.54 -23.12 0.47
N LYS A 770 -23.85 -23.34 0.56
CA LYS A 770 -24.64 -23.17 1.80
C LYS A 770 -25.71 -24.25 1.88
N THR A 771 -26.32 -24.41 3.06
CA THR A 771 -27.52 -25.24 3.24
C THR A 771 -28.81 -24.41 3.17
N THR A 772 -28.70 -23.08 3.23
CA THR A 772 -29.84 -22.16 3.18
C THR A 772 -29.57 -21.08 2.16
N HIS A 773 -30.54 -20.79 1.31
CA HIS A 773 -30.44 -19.81 0.24
C HIS A 773 -31.68 -18.91 0.21
N SER A 774 -31.48 -17.61 0.10
CA SER A 774 -32.54 -16.62 0.00
C SER A 774 -32.53 -15.87 -1.33
N LEU A 775 -33.72 -15.48 -1.77
CA LEU A 775 -33.97 -14.71 -2.97
C LEU A 775 -34.87 -13.54 -2.61
N THR A 776 -34.48 -12.36 -3.08
CA THR A 776 -35.29 -11.14 -2.99
C THR A 776 -35.74 -10.75 -4.40
N LYS A 777 -37.04 -10.58 -4.58
CA LYS A 777 -37.66 -10.21 -5.86
C LYS A 777 -38.56 -9.00 -5.68
N SER A 778 -38.56 -8.13 -6.70
CA SER A 778 -39.51 -7.03 -6.85
C SER A 778 -39.91 -6.99 -8.32
N GLU A 779 -41.20 -7.10 -8.60
CA GLU A 779 -41.72 -7.27 -9.95
C GLU A 779 -42.44 -5.99 -10.40
N GLY A 780 -41.94 -5.35 -11.46
CA GLY A 780 -42.59 -4.17 -12.06
C GLY A 780 -43.71 -4.51 -13.05
N THR A 781 -44.10 -5.78 -13.17
CA THR A 781 -45.15 -6.22 -14.11
C THR A 781 -46.00 -7.32 -13.48
N GLY A 782 -47.31 -7.16 -13.60
CA GLY A 782 -48.30 -8.16 -13.16
C GLY A 782 -48.24 -9.48 -13.94
N GLY A 783 -48.83 -10.51 -13.38
CA GLY A 783 -48.90 -11.85 -13.97
C GLY A 783 -48.23 -12.94 -13.12
N GLN A 784 -48.33 -14.19 -13.60
CA GLN A 784 -47.70 -15.35 -12.95
C GLN A 784 -46.19 -15.30 -13.13
N LYS A 785 -45.46 -15.53 -12.04
CA LYS A 785 -44.00 -15.61 -12.01
C LYS A 785 -43.60 -17.00 -11.55
N ASP A 786 -42.79 -17.67 -12.37
CA ASP A 786 -42.23 -18.98 -12.07
C ASP A 786 -40.71 -18.89 -12.04
N ILE A 787 -40.12 -19.45 -10.97
CA ILE A 787 -38.69 -19.57 -10.78
C ILE A 787 -38.35 -21.05 -10.64
N TYR A 788 -37.44 -21.53 -11.48
CA TYR A 788 -37.00 -22.92 -11.54
C TYR A 788 -35.60 -23.03 -10.96
N ILE A 789 -35.45 -23.77 -9.87
CA ILE A 789 -34.20 -23.88 -9.11
C ILE A 789 -33.61 -25.28 -9.27
N ARG A 790 -32.29 -25.33 -9.39
CA ARG A 790 -31.48 -26.55 -9.29
C ARG A 790 -30.26 -26.29 -8.44
N CYS A 791 -29.85 -27.29 -7.67
CA CYS A 791 -28.67 -27.23 -6.83
C CYS A 791 -27.67 -28.31 -7.21
N GLN A 792 -26.40 -28.06 -6.87
CA GLN A 792 -25.28 -28.99 -6.98
C GLN A 792 -24.58 -29.07 -5.62
N ASP A 793 -24.34 -30.27 -5.10
CA ASP A 793 -23.55 -30.48 -3.87
C ASP A 793 -22.04 -30.33 -4.12
N VAL A 794 -21.26 -30.43 -3.04
CA VAL A 794 -19.79 -30.43 -3.07
C VAL A 794 -19.17 -31.63 -3.78
N ALA A 795 -19.85 -32.77 -3.84
CA ALA A 795 -19.41 -33.98 -4.55
C ALA A 795 -19.63 -33.87 -6.07
N GLY A 796 -20.42 -32.88 -6.49
CA GLY A 796 -20.74 -32.57 -7.87
C GLY A 796 -22.08 -33.11 -8.36
N ASN A 797 -22.91 -33.76 -7.53
CA ASN A 797 -24.20 -34.27 -7.96
C ASN A 797 -25.21 -33.12 -8.15
N LYS A 798 -25.95 -33.13 -9.25
CA LYS A 798 -26.83 -32.04 -9.68
C LYS A 798 -28.27 -32.48 -9.69
N ASN A 799 -29.19 -31.59 -9.35
CA ASN A 799 -30.61 -31.87 -9.55
C ASN A 799 -30.96 -31.94 -11.06
N GLU A 800 -31.58 -33.06 -11.46
CA GLU A 800 -32.09 -33.23 -12.82
C GLU A 800 -33.49 -32.65 -13.03
N ARG A 801 -34.27 -32.53 -11.95
CA ARG A 801 -35.64 -31.98 -11.94
C ARG A 801 -35.63 -30.58 -11.37
N ASP A 802 -36.49 -29.71 -11.92
CA ASP A 802 -36.65 -28.35 -11.42
C ASP A 802 -37.41 -28.34 -10.10
N TYR A 803 -36.94 -27.54 -9.15
CA TYR A 803 -37.70 -27.11 -7.99
C TYR A 803 -38.35 -25.77 -8.31
N ARG A 804 -39.68 -25.73 -8.42
CA ARG A 804 -40.44 -24.55 -8.87
C ARG A 804 -40.96 -23.75 -7.68
N ILE A 805 -40.62 -22.46 -7.65
CA ILE A 805 -41.28 -21.47 -6.81
C ILE A 805 -42.19 -20.64 -7.70
N SER A 806 -43.46 -20.49 -7.31
CA SER A 806 -44.45 -19.78 -8.12
C SER A 806 -45.21 -18.73 -7.30
N TYR A 807 -45.42 -17.56 -7.86
CA TYR A 807 -46.23 -16.51 -7.23
C TYR A 807 -46.92 -15.64 -8.27
N GLN A 808 -48.08 -15.11 -7.91
CA GLN A 808 -48.87 -14.24 -8.77
C GLN A 808 -48.64 -12.78 -8.38
N VAL A 809 -48.36 -11.92 -9.36
CA VAL A 809 -48.28 -10.47 -9.16
C VAL A 809 -49.58 -9.83 -9.65
N SER A 810 -50.16 -8.94 -8.85
CA SER A 810 -51.36 -8.17 -9.19
C SER A 810 -51.19 -7.46 -10.54
N THR A 811 -52.27 -7.34 -11.32
CA THR A 811 -52.26 -6.59 -12.59
C THR A 811 -52.59 -5.11 -12.42
N VAL A 812 -53.00 -4.69 -11.22
CA VAL A 812 -53.34 -3.30 -10.89
C VAL A 812 -52.50 -2.87 -9.70
N ASP A 813 -51.84 -1.72 -9.84
CA ASP A 813 -51.15 -1.09 -8.72
C ASP A 813 -52.16 -0.36 -7.83
N LEU A 814 -52.21 -0.74 -6.55
CA LEU A 814 -53.06 -0.14 -5.53
C LEU A 814 -52.22 0.50 -4.42
N SER A 815 -50.90 0.40 -4.51
CA SER A 815 -49.96 0.86 -3.51
C SER A 815 -49.41 2.22 -3.91
N PRO A 816 -49.23 3.16 -2.97
CA PRO A 816 -48.54 4.41 -3.28
C PRO A 816 -47.03 4.16 -3.43
N PRO A 817 -46.30 5.04 -4.16
CA PRO A 817 -44.87 4.90 -4.36
C PRO A 817 -44.11 4.79 -3.04
N ARG A 818 -43.23 3.79 -2.93
CA ARG A 818 -42.33 3.65 -1.79
C ARG A 818 -41.15 4.60 -1.96
N VAL A 819 -41.05 5.54 -1.02
CA VAL A 819 -40.00 6.56 -1.00
C VAL A 819 -38.93 6.15 0.00
N GLU A 820 -37.68 6.09 -0.45
CA GLU A 820 -36.49 5.85 0.37
C GLU A 820 -35.61 7.11 0.37
N LEU A 821 -35.10 7.48 1.55
CA LEU A 821 -34.19 8.61 1.70
C LEU A 821 -32.77 8.17 1.38
N LEU A 822 -32.09 8.90 0.49
CA LEU A 822 -30.75 8.54 0.00
C LEU A 822 -29.59 8.92 0.93
N ARG A 823 -29.85 9.80 1.89
CA ARG A 823 -28.86 10.20 2.91
C ARG A 823 -29.43 9.90 4.28
N GLU A 824 -28.70 9.15 5.09
CA GLU A 824 -28.98 8.95 6.51
C GLU A 824 -28.56 10.17 7.33
N THR A 825 -27.54 10.91 6.90
CA THR A 825 -27.09 12.11 7.59
C THR A 825 -27.91 13.33 7.18
N ASP A 826 -28.56 13.93 8.18
CA ASP A 826 -29.42 15.11 8.07
C ASP A 826 -28.64 16.41 8.33
N LYS A 827 -27.31 16.35 8.46
CA LYS A 827 -26.49 17.48 8.90
C LYS A 827 -25.76 18.14 7.74
N LEU A 828 -25.83 19.46 7.66
CA LEU A 828 -25.17 20.28 6.64
C LEU A 828 -24.01 21.05 7.26
N PRO A 829 -22.81 21.07 6.63
CA PRO A 829 -21.66 21.81 7.15
C PRO A 829 -21.97 23.28 7.35
N ASN A 830 -21.29 23.87 8.33
CA ASN A 830 -21.43 25.29 8.61
C ASN A 830 -20.99 26.14 7.41
N GLY A 831 -21.73 27.20 7.11
CA GLY A 831 -21.48 28.07 5.95
C GLY A 831 -22.00 27.54 4.60
N VAL A 832 -22.62 26.35 4.57
CA VAL A 832 -23.31 25.84 3.39
C VAL A 832 -24.80 26.16 3.52
N ASP A 833 -25.32 26.99 2.62
CA ASP A 833 -26.72 27.45 2.63
C ASP A 833 -27.60 26.75 1.58
N GLN A 834 -27.02 25.90 0.74
CA GLN A 834 -27.72 25.17 -0.32
C GLN A 834 -27.43 23.68 -0.24
N THR A 835 -28.46 22.85 -0.39
CA THR A 835 -28.30 21.41 -0.51
C THR A 835 -29.33 20.82 -1.47
N ILE A 836 -29.11 19.58 -1.88
CA ILE A 836 -30.03 18.83 -2.72
C ILE A 836 -30.90 17.96 -1.81
N LEU A 837 -32.21 18.17 -1.88
CA LEU A 837 -33.20 17.24 -1.34
C LEU A 837 -33.40 16.14 -2.39
N GLU A 838 -33.02 14.91 -2.05
CA GLU A 838 -33.00 13.77 -2.98
C GLU A 838 -33.68 12.56 -2.34
N VAL A 839 -34.58 11.92 -3.07
CA VAL A 839 -35.26 10.68 -2.67
C VAL A 839 -35.24 9.65 -3.78
N GLN A 840 -35.18 8.38 -3.41
CA GLN A 840 -35.41 7.26 -4.31
C GLN A 840 -36.85 6.79 -4.23
N VAL A 841 -37.41 6.42 -5.37
CA VAL A 841 -38.76 5.89 -5.47
C VAL A 841 -38.69 4.57 -6.23
N ASN A 842 -39.41 3.55 -5.76
CA ASN A 842 -39.44 2.21 -6.37
C ASN A 842 -40.14 2.15 -7.74
N GLU A 843 -40.82 3.22 -8.14
CA GLU A 843 -41.60 3.31 -9.38
C GLU A 843 -41.64 4.75 -9.90
N GLN A 844 -42.21 4.93 -11.10
CA GLN A 844 -42.32 6.26 -11.70
C GLN A 844 -43.41 7.07 -10.99
N ALA A 845 -43.00 8.10 -10.28
CA ALA A 845 -43.88 8.93 -9.47
C ALA A 845 -43.70 10.44 -9.72
N VAL A 846 -44.71 11.21 -9.33
CA VAL A 846 -44.65 12.66 -9.16
C VAL A 846 -44.53 12.94 -7.66
N CYS A 847 -43.40 13.51 -7.25
CA CYS A 847 -43.15 13.82 -5.85
C CYS A 847 -43.22 15.32 -5.60
N ARG A 848 -43.78 15.70 -4.46
CA ARG A 848 -43.86 17.08 -3.97
C ARG A 848 -43.34 17.17 -2.54
N TYR A 849 -42.83 18.34 -2.17
CA TYR A 849 -42.41 18.62 -0.81
C TYR A 849 -43.02 19.91 -0.27
N ALA A 850 -43.07 20.00 1.06
CA ALA A 850 -43.52 21.18 1.80
C ALA A 850 -42.81 21.27 3.16
N LYS A 851 -42.78 22.46 3.77
CA LYS A 851 -42.22 22.66 5.13
C LYS A 851 -43.21 22.30 6.26
N VAL A 852 -44.45 22.01 5.91
CA VAL A 852 -45.54 21.59 6.80
C VAL A 852 -46.18 20.35 6.20
N ASP A 853 -46.54 19.36 7.01
CA ASP A 853 -47.24 18.17 6.51
C ASP A 853 -48.64 18.58 6.03
N ALA A 854 -48.85 18.43 4.72
CA ALA A 854 -50.07 18.81 4.03
C ALA A 854 -50.48 17.70 3.05
N PRO A 855 -51.77 17.62 2.66
CA PRO A 855 -52.21 16.76 1.57
C PRO A 855 -51.42 17.03 0.28
N PHE A 856 -51.22 16.01 -0.55
CA PHE A 856 -50.38 16.08 -1.76
C PHE A 856 -50.72 17.26 -2.70
N GLU A 857 -52.02 17.55 -2.88
CA GLU A 857 -52.47 18.66 -3.74
C GLU A 857 -52.09 20.04 -3.20
N ASP A 858 -51.97 20.16 -1.88
CA ASP A 858 -51.64 21.40 -1.17
C ASP A 858 -50.12 21.60 -1.00
N MET A 859 -49.31 20.60 -1.39
CA MET A 859 -47.84 20.70 -1.36
C MET A 859 -47.36 21.51 -2.57
N GLY A 860 -46.59 22.58 -2.29
CA GLY A 860 -46.32 23.64 -3.26
C GLY A 860 -45.16 23.40 -4.22
N ASP A 861 -44.12 22.66 -3.80
CA ASP A 861 -42.87 22.57 -4.57
C ASP A 861 -42.65 21.15 -5.14
N PRO A 862 -42.40 21.00 -6.46
CA PRO A 862 -42.16 19.69 -7.07
C PRO A 862 -40.72 19.21 -6.84
N LEU A 863 -40.53 17.90 -6.76
CA LEU A 863 -39.23 17.27 -7.02
C LEU A 863 -39.15 16.88 -8.49
N LEU A 864 -38.00 17.11 -9.12
CA LEU A 864 -37.74 16.67 -10.49
C LEU A 864 -37.38 15.18 -10.46
N CYS A 865 -38.29 14.35 -10.95
CA CYS A 865 -38.14 12.90 -11.00
C CYS A 865 -37.60 12.43 -12.36
N ASP A 866 -36.66 11.48 -12.31
CA ASP A 866 -36.15 10.79 -13.48
C ASP A 866 -37.29 10.09 -14.25
N GLN A 867 -37.17 10.06 -15.58
CA GLN A 867 -38.14 9.38 -16.44
C GLN A 867 -37.79 7.90 -16.69
N THR A 868 -36.59 7.50 -16.30
CA THR A 868 -36.06 6.14 -16.46
C THR A 868 -35.43 5.72 -15.14
N PRO A 869 -35.64 4.46 -14.68
CA PRO A 869 -35.03 4.00 -13.45
C PRO A 869 -33.50 3.89 -13.59
N ARG A 870 -32.79 4.01 -12.47
CA ARG A 870 -31.35 3.70 -12.36
C ARG A 870 -31.10 2.18 -12.41
N SER A 871 -29.84 1.76 -12.37
CA SER A 871 -29.43 0.34 -12.41
C SER A 871 -30.07 -0.52 -11.31
N ASN A 872 -30.39 0.07 -10.17
CA ASN A 872 -31.11 -0.58 -9.07
C ASN A 872 -32.63 -0.67 -9.26
N GLY A 873 -33.16 -0.28 -10.43
CA GLY A 873 -34.59 -0.29 -10.73
C GLY A 873 -35.39 0.85 -10.11
N LYS A 874 -34.75 1.78 -9.39
CA LYS A 874 -35.41 2.90 -8.69
C LYS A 874 -35.28 4.22 -9.46
N TYR A 875 -36.22 5.12 -9.24
CA TYR A 875 -36.27 6.46 -9.81
C TYR A 875 -35.74 7.46 -8.78
N ILE A 876 -35.01 8.48 -9.22
CA ILE A 876 -34.57 9.54 -8.32
C ILE A 876 -35.40 10.79 -8.56
N CYS A 877 -35.88 11.35 -7.46
CA CYS A 877 -36.55 12.64 -7.41
C CYS A 877 -35.70 13.61 -6.61
N SER A 878 -35.35 14.76 -7.21
CA SER A 878 -34.42 15.70 -6.60
C SER A 878 -34.83 17.16 -6.81
N THR A 879 -34.37 18.03 -5.92
CA THR A 879 -34.50 19.48 -6.05
C THR A 879 -33.45 20.20 -5.21
N ASN A 880 -33.09 21.42 -5.60
CA ASN A 880 -32.20 22.28 -4.82
C ASN A 880 -33.01 23.07 -3.81
N ILE A 881 -32.60 23.03 -2.54
CA ILE A 881 -33.23 23.77 -1.45
C ILE A 881 -32.21 24.70 -0.79
N ASN A 882 -32.68 25.91 -0.47
CA ASN A 882 -31.94 26.86 0.34
C ASN A 882 -32.35 26.70 1.80
N LEU A 883 -31.36 26.69 2.69
CA LEU A 883 -31.52 26.51 4.12
C LEU A 883 -30.96 27.74 4.83
N ASP A 884 -31.78 28.44 5.59
CA ASP A 884 -31.33 29.51 6.49
C ASP A 884 -31.09 28.98 7.91
N GLN A 885 -31.87 27.98 8.30
CA GLN A 885 -31.87 27.33 9.61
C GLN A 885 -32.27 25.86 9.49
N THR A 886 -32.12 25.10 10.58
CA THR A 886 -32.63 23.73 10.68
C THR A 886 -34.10 23.66 10.29
N THR A 887 -34.41 22.91 9.23
CA THR A 887 -35.74 22.87 8.61
C THR A 887 -36.18 21.43 8.43
N THR A 888 -37.47 21.16 8.63
CA THR A 888 -38.09 19.86 8.34
C THR A 888 -38.92 19.96 7.07
N TYR A 889 -38.70 19.01 6.16
CA TYR A 889 -39.46 18.86 4.93
C TYR A 889 -40.31 17.60 5.02
N TYR A 890 -41.52 17.68 4.48
CA TYR A 890 -42.42 16.56 4.30
C TYR A 890 -42.51 16.29 2.81
N ILE A 891 -42.40 15.03 2.41
CA ILE A 891 -42.40 14.60 1.01
C ILE A 891 -43.55 13.63 0.81
N ARG A 892 -44.32 13.81 -0.27
CA ARG A 892 -45.33 12.84 -0.71
C ARG A 892 -45.18 12.62 -2.20
N CYS A 893 -45.35 11.39 -2.63
CA CYS A 893 -45.31 10.98 -4.01
C CYS A 893 -46.65 10.38 -4.43
N GLN A 894 -47.00 10.59 -5.69
CA GLN A 894 -48.15 10.01 -6.37
C GLN A 894 -47.66 9.21 -7.56
N ASP A 895 -48.11 7.97 -7.72
CA ASP A 895 -47.79 7.15 -8.89
C ASP A 895 -48.58 7.58 -10.15
N GLN A 896 -48.50 6.79 -11.21
CA GLN A 896 -49.27 7.01 -12.44
C GLN A 896 -50.74 6.57 -12.35
N GLN A 897 -51.10 5.75 -11.37
CA GLN A 897 -52.45 5.22 -11.14
C GLN A 897 -53.27 6.10 -10.18
N GLY A 898 -52.64 7.09 -9.56
CA GLY A 898 -53.22 8.02 -8.62
C GLY A 898 -53.08 7.63 -7.14
N ASN A 899 -52.33 6.59 -6.80
CA ASN A 899 -52.08 6.21 -5.41
C ASN A 899 -51.07 7.18 -4.77
N ILE A 900 -51.43 7.74 -3.61
CA ILE A 900 -50.68 8.82 -2.94
C ILE A 900 -50.22 8.35 -1.56
N ASN A 901 -49.00 8.71 -1.16
CA ASN A 901 -48.56 8.50 0.21
C ASN A 901 -49.49 9.21 1.22
N THR A 902 -50.11 8.43 2.11
CA THR A 902 -51.06 8.93 3.12
C THR A 902 -50.35 9.62 4.30
N GLN A 903 -49.08 9.28 4.55
CA GLN A 903 -48.20 9.96 5.49
C GLN A 903 -47.07 10.66 4.73
N GLY A 904 -46.72 11.88 5.13
CA GLY A 904 -45.56 12.59 4.57
C GLY A 904 -44.26 11.96 5.07
N ILE A 905 -43.36 11.61 4.17
CA ILE A 905 -42.01 11.20 4.53
C ILE A 905 -41.27 12.42 5.06
N GLN A 906 -40.89 12.38 6.33
CA GLN A 906 -40.21 13.48 7.00
C GLN A 906 -38.70 13.40 6.75
N LYS A 907 -38.13 14.50 6.26
CA LYS A 907 -36.67 14.72 6.15
C LYS A 907 -36.31 15.96 6.94
N ARG A 908 -35.57 15.80 8.03
CA ARG A 908 -35.01 16.93 8.78
C ARG A 908 -33.66 17.29 8.16
N ILE A 909 -33.34 18.57 8.06
CA ILE A 909 -31.99 19.01 7.68
C ILE A 909 -31.53 20.03 8.69
N GLU A 910 -30.44 19.71 9.38
CA GLU A 910 -29.86 20.45 10.48
C GLU A 910 -28.60 21.18 10.02
N LYS A 911 -28.52 22.49 10.28
CA LYS A 911 -27.25 23.22 10.13
C LYS A 911 -26.38 22.93 11.34
N THR A 912 -25.13 22.53 11.12
CA THR A 912 -24.18 22.32 12.21
C THR A 912 -23.53 23.62 12.63
N SER A 913 -23.11 23.70 13.90
CA SER A 913 -22.20 24.74 14.35
C SER A 913 -20.81 24.55 13.72
N GLU A 914 -20.01 25.61 13.69
CA GLU A 914 -18.58 25.53 13.34
C GLU A 914 -17.85 24.51 14.22
N LEU A 915 -16.87 23.79 13.66
CA LEU A 915 -15.94 22.96 14.43
C LEU A 915 -14.83 23.86 14.99
N LEU A 916 -14.55 23.75 16.29
CA LEU A 916 -13.54 24.55 16.97
C LEU A 916 -12.53 23.64 17.68
N ILE A 917 -11.26 24.03 17.64
CA ILE A 917 -10.22 23.44 18.52
C ILE A 917 -10.18 24.28 19.81
N ALA A 918 -10.90 23.81 20.81
CA ALA A 918 -11.10 24.48 22.10
C ALA A 918 -9.89 24.34 23.04
N GLY A 919 -9.19 23.20 23.01
CA GLY A 919 -8.04 22.92 23.86
C GLY A 919 -6.83 22.44 23.07
N ILE A 920 -5.63 22.90 23.46
CA ILE A 920 -4.35 22.48 22.88
C ILE A 920 -3.35 22.35 24.02
N GLN A 921 -2.74 21.17 24.14
CA GLN A 921 -1.63 20.87 25.03
C GLN A 921 -0.57 20.06 24.27
N PRO A 922 0.72 20.16 24.64
CA PRO A 922 1.29 21.03 25.66
C PRO A 922 1.55 22.47 25.13
N GLN A 923 1.77 23.42 26.03
CA GLN A 923 2.19 24.79 25.70
C GLN A 923 3.34 25.24 26.61
N GLY A 924 4.31 25.98 26.06
CA GLY A 924 5.41 26.56 26.83
C GLY A 924 6.64 25.65 26.94
N GLU A 925 7.39 25.77 28.04
CA GLU A 925 8.65 25.06 28.25
C GLU A 925 8.41 23.70 28.94
N LEU A 926 8.96 22.63 28.38
CA LEU A 926 8.87 21.25 28.87
C LEU A 926 10.26 20.72 29.23
N LEU A 927 10.36 19.99 30.33
CA LEU A 927 11.63 19.41 30.83
C LEU A 927 11.82 17.94 30.42
N GLU A 928 10.84 17.38 29.71
CA GLU A 928 10.80 15.98 29.28
C GLU A 928 10.71 15.90 27.75
N ASN A 929 11.35 14.88 27.18
CA ASN A 929 11.40 14.62 25.74
C ASN A 929 10.23 13.74 25.24
N GLU A 930 9.57 13.02 26.14
CA GLU A 930 8.30 12.32 25.88
C GLU A 930 7.15 13.31 26.05
N ILE A 931 6.51 13.67 24.94
CA ILE A 931 5.46 14.68 24.91
C ILE A 931 4.15 14.07 24.44
N VAL A 932 3.07 14.44 25.11
CA VAL A 932 1.70 14.04 24.76
C VAL A 932 0.97 15.26 24.22
N ILE A 933 0.75 15.29 22.91
CA ILE A 933 -0.09 16.30 22.27
C ILE A 933 -1.54 15.89 22.50
N GLU A 934 -2.27 16.74 23.22
CA GLU A 934 -3.71 16.59 23.45
C GLU A 934 -4.45 17.76 22.81
N ILE A 935 -5.37 17.44 21.91
CA ILE A 935 -6.24 18.40 21.23
C ILE A 935 -7.67 18.14 21.66
N GLN A 936 -8.40 19.18 22.03
CA GLN A 936 -9.81 19.09 22.37
C GLN A 936 -10.63 19.89 21.36
N THR A 937 -11.63 19.24 20.77
CA THR A 937 -12.51 19.83 19.76
C THR A 937 -13.94 19.94 20.29
N THR A 938 -14.64 20.99 19.88
CA THR A 938 -16.05 21.26 20.22
C THR A 938 -16.81 21.76 18.98
N GLY A 939 -18.15 21.70 18.99
CA GLY A 939 -18.95 22.15 17.85
C GLY A 939 -19.05 21.11 16.72
N GLY A 940 -19.15 21.52 15.46
CA GLY A 940 -19.30 20.59 14.32
C GLY A 940 -20.56 19.72 14.39
N ALA A 941 -20.55 18.60 13.66
CA ALA A 941 -21.70 17.70 13.49
C ALA A 941 -22.10 16.91 14.74
N GLU A 942 -21.13 16.45 15.52
CA GLU A 942 -21.38 15.61 16.72
C GLU A 942 -20.79 16.23 17.99
N GLY A 943 -20.88 17.56 18.14
CA GLY A 943 -20.47 18.25 19.37
C GLY A 943 -18.96 18.21 19.64
N GLY A 944 -18.15 17.98 18.61
CA GLY A 944 -16.69 18.10 18.63
C GLY A 944 -15.98 16.87 18.08
N LYS A 945 -16.69 15.77 17.80
CA LYS A 945 -16.06 14.55 17.27
C LYS A 945 -15.48 14.82 15.88
N ALA A 946 -14.19 14.59 15.71
CA ALA A 946 -13.48 14.88 14.46
C ALA A 946 -12.31 13.92 14.22
N ILE A 947 -11.71 13.96 13.04
CA ILE A 947 -10.42 13.37 12.73
C ILE A 947 -9.39 14.50 12.71
N CYS A 948 -8.48 14.51 13.68
CA CYS A 948 -7.35 15.43 13.71
C CYS A 948 -6.08 14.83 13.11
N GLN A 949 -5.36 15.68 12.39
CA GLN A 949 -4.10 15.42 11.72
C GLN A 949 -3.07 16.48 12.11
N MET A 950 -1.80 16.10 12.07
CA MET A 950 -0.69 17.00 12.36
C MET A 950 0.42 16.93 11.32
N GLN A 951 1.24 17.98 11.25
CA GLN A 951 2.39 18.04 10.36
C GLN A 951 3.67 18.29 11.19
N ILE A 952 4.61 17.37 11.17
CA ILE A 952 5.89 17.54 11.90
C ILE A 952 6.92 18.14 10.94
N GLN A 953 7.47 19.31 11.27
CA GLN A 953 8.56 20.00 10.55
C GLN A 953 8.33 20.17 9.03
N GLY A 954 7.08 20.36 8.60
CA GLY A 954 6.74 20.58 7.19
C GLY A 954 6.63 19.30 6.33
N GLY A 955 6.58 18.11 6.96
CA GLY A 955 6.32 16.83 6.29
C GLY A 955 4.88 16.65 5.78
N HIS A 956 4.41 15.42 5.57
CA HIS A 956 3.01 15.16 5.20
C HIS A 956 2.07 15.28 6.42
N TRP A 957 0.78 15.45 6.17
CA TRP A 957 -0.24 15.40 7.22
C TRP A 957 -0.44 13.96 7.68
N VAL A 958 -0.29 13.70 8.97
CA VAL A 958 -0.43 12.37 9.56
C VAL A 958 -1.58 12.37 10.55
N ASN A 959 -2.41 11.33 10.53
CA ASN A 959 -3.48 11.13 11.52
C ASN A 959 -2.89 10.98 12.93
N MET A 960 -3.52 11.62 13.91
CA MET A 960 -3.19 11.36 15.31
C MET A 960 -3.59 9.94 15.70
N LYS A 961 -2.83 9.32 16.62
CA LYS A 961 -3.05 7.95 17.10
C LYS A 961 -4.46 7.74 17.65
N ASN A 962 -4.92 8.63 18.53
CA ASN A 962 -6.31 8.66 18.99
C ASN A 962 -7.02 9.82 18.31
N THR A 963 -7.97 9.50 17.44
CA THR A 963 -8.75 10.44 16.63
C THR A 963 -10.19 9.89 16.50
N GLN A 964 -11.09 10.53 15.75
CA GLN A 964 -12.53 10.21 15.74
C GLN A 964 -13.24 10.42 17.10
N SER A 965 -12.77 11.41 17.85
CA SER A 965 -13.16 11.68 19.25
C SER A 965 -13.29 13.20 19.47
N THR A 966 -13.76 13.65 20.63
CA THR A 966 -13.68 15.08 21.04
C THR A 966 -12.33 15.42 21.68
N VAL A 967 -11.54 14.40 22.03
CA VAL A 967 -10.18 14.51 22.59
C VAL A 967 -9.23 13.64 21.75
N HIS A 968 -8.21 14.25 21.19
CA HIS A 968 -7.27 13.62 20.27
C HIS A 968 -5.90 13.59 20.90
N ILE A 969 -5.25 12.42 20.86
CA ILE A 969 -4.00 12.19 21.58
C ILE A 969 -2.95 11.64 20.64
N GLN A 970 -1.76 12.25 20.68
CA GLN A 970 -0.57 11.75 20.02
C GLN A 970 0.60 11.79 20.98
N GLN A 971 1.29 10.67 21.13
CA GLN A 971 2.54 10.58 21.88
C GLN A 971 3.70 10.72 20.90
N LEU A 972 4.69 11.56 21.24
CA LEU A 972 5.90 11.78 20.46
C LEU A 972 7.11 11.78 21.39
N THR A 973 8.25 11.37 20.86
CA THR A 973 9.56 11.56 21.51
C THR A 973 10.35 12.53 20.64
N LEU A 974 10.59 13.73 21.15
CA LEU A 974 11.21 14.81 20.39
C LEU A 974 12.51 15.29 21.06
N PRO A 975 13.58 15.58 20.29
CA PRO A 975 14.82 16.10 20.86
C PRO A 975 14.65 17.52 21.42
N GLU A 976 15.66 18.02 22.14
CA GLU A 976 15.70 19.40 22.63
C GLU A 976 15.51 20.38 21.45
N GLY A 977 14.62 21.36 21.63
CA GLY A 977 14.30 22.30 20.57
C GLY A 977 12.94 22.98 20.69
N LYS A 978 12.70 23.94 19.80
CA LYS A 978 11.43 24.66 19.67
C LYS A 978 10.58 24.01 18.59
N TYR A 979 9.33 23.72 18.92
CA TYR A 979 8.38 23.05 18.04
C TYR A 979 7.14 23.91 17.83
N ASN A 980 6.77 24.07 16.56
CA ASN A 980 5.50 24.63 16.10
C ASN A 980 4.88 23.61 15.16
N ILE A 981 3.84 22.93 15.62
CA ILE A 981 3.21 21.81 14.89
C ILE A 981 1.79 22.25 14.51
N PRO A 982 1.50 22.45 13.21
CA PRO A 982 0.14 22.74 12.77
C PRO A 982 -0.74 21.49 12.90
N ILE A 983 -1.95 21.71 13.37
CA ILE A 983 -3.02 20.73 13.60
C ILE A 983 -4.22 21.14 12.74
N ARG A 984 -4.77 20.19 12.00
CA ARG A 984 -6.05 20.33 11.30
C ARG A 984 -6.99 19.23 11.74
N CYS A 985 -8.25 19.58 11.99
CA CYS A 985 -9.29 18.64 12.38
C CYS A 985 -10.46 18.78 11.43
N GLU A 986 -11.05 17.66 11.02
CA GLU A 986 -12.20 17.59 10.13
C GLU A 986 -13.25 16.64 10.70
N ASP A 987 -14.51 17.06 10.77
CA ASP A 987 -15.61 16.18 11.22
C ASP A 987 -16.18 15.31 10.09
N GLU A 988 -17.13 14.43 10.43
CA GLU A 988 -17.74 13.46 9.50
C GLU A 988 -18.47 14.09 8.30
N ILE A 989 -18.82 15.37 8.36
CA ILE A 989 -19.49 16.08 7.25
C ILE A 989 -18.59 17.14 6.60
N GLY A 990 -17.34 17.28 7.05
CA GLY A 990 -16.34 18.18 6.45
C GLY A 990 -16.25 19.58 7.08
N ASN A 991 -16.77 19.82 8.29
CA ASN A 991 -16.41 21.03 9.03
C ASN A 991 -14.93 20.95 9.44
N GLN A 992 -14.17 22.00 9.15
CA GLN A 992 -12.73 22.04 9.41
C GLN A 992 -12.36 23.06 10.48
N ALA A 993 -11.36 22.70 11.29
CA ALA A 993 -10.73 23.59 12.26
C ALA A 993 -9.21 23.45 12.17
N GLN A 994 -8.47 24.57 12.20
CA GLN A 994 -7.01 24.57 12.15
C GLN A 994 -6.42 25.44 13.26
N ARG A 995 -5.39 24.92 13.94
CA ARG A 995 -4.60 25.65 14.94
C ARG A 995 -3.16 25.11 14.98
N GLU A 996 -2.28 25.80 15.68
CA GLU A 996 -0.89 25.37 15.88
C GLU A 996 -0.63 25.12 17.36
N VAL A 997 0.13 24.05 17.66
CA VAL A 997 0.67 23.78 19.00
C VAL A 997 2.13 24.19 19.06
N SER A 998 2.50 24.96 20.09
CA SER A 998 3.84 25.54 20.25
C SER A 998 4.41 25.25 21.64
N PHE A 999 5.58 24.61 21.68
CA PHE A 999 6.31 24.31 22.93
C PHE A 999 7.83 24.24 22.69
N GLU A 1000 8.61 24.33 23.77
CA GLU A 1000 10.06 24.24 23.77
C GLU A 1000 10.49 23.15 24.76
N ILE A 1001 11.23 22.15 24.29
CA ILE A 1001 11.83 21.13 25.16
C ILE A 1001 13.20 21.62 25.59
N LYS A 1002 13.44 21.72 26.90
CA LYS A 1002 14.72 22.08 27.54
C LYS A 1002 15.22 20.93 28.40
N GLN A 1003 16.53 20.72 28.44
CA GLN A 1003 17.14 19.73 29.32
C GLN A 1003 17.28 20.28 30.75
N ASP A 1004 16.78 19.56 31.75
CA ASP A 1004 17.11 19.84 33.15
C ASP A 1004 18.56 19.45 33.41
N ARG A 1005 19.36 20.44 33.80
CA ARG A 1005 20.79 20.31 34.11
C ARG A 1005 21.11 20.69 35.54
N THR A 1006 20.08 20.89 36.37
CA THR A 1006 20.26 21.32 37.75
C THR A 1006 20.10 20.13 38.68
N PRO A 1007 21.08 19.85 39.56
CA PRO A 1007 20.90 18.81 40.55
C PRO A 1007 19.93 19.24 41.65
N PRO A 1008 19.28 18.27 42.33
CA PRO A 1008 18.38 18.55 43.45
C PRO A 1008 19.12 19.27 44.58
N LYS A 1009 18.47 20.27 45.15
CA LYS A 1009 18.96 21.11 46.24
C LYS A 1009 18.11 20.90 47.48
N ILE A 1010 18.75 20.92 48.64
CA ILE A 1010 18.04 20.92 49.92
C ILE A 1010 17.32 22.26 50.08
N LYS A 1011 15.99 22.22 50.04
CA LYS A 1011 15.10 23.34 50.31
C LYS A 1011 14.99 23.61 51.81
N ASN A 1012 14.94 22.55 52.63
CA ASN A 1012 14.88 22.69 54.07
C ASN A 1012 15.46 21.45 54.78
N ILE A 1013 16.04 21.66 55.96
CA ILE A 1013 16.54 20.59 56.82
C ILE A 1013 16.30 20.95 58.29
N TYR A 1014 15.63 20.08 59.03
CA TYR A 1014 15.29 20.33 60.43
C TYR A 1014 15.11 19.04 61.23
N LYS A 1015 15.10 19.16 62.55
CA LYS A 1015 14.92 18.05 63.49
C LYS A 1015 13.51 18.06 64.06
N GLU A 1016 12.84 16.91 63.99
CA GLU A 1016 11.51 16.72 64.55
C GLU A 1016 11.44 15.38 65.28
N GLN A 1017 11.02 15.39 66.56
CA GLN A 1017 10.83 14.19 67.40
C GLN A 1017 12.03 13.19 67.43
N GLY A 1018 13.26 13.69 67.32
CA GLY A 1018 14.46 12.84 67.32
C GLY A 1018 14.86 12.27 65.96
N GLN A 1019 14.21 12.72 64.89
CA GLN A 1019 14.52 12.38 63.49
C GLN A 1019 14.98 13.64 62.73
N LEU A 1020 15.80 13.45 61.71
CA LEU A 1020 16.17 14.50 60.76
C LEU A 1020 15.24 14.43 59.55
N VAL A 1021 14.65 15.56 59.20
CA VAL A 1021 13.78 15.73 58.02
C VAL A 1021 14.53 16.57 57.00
N ILE A 1022 14.71 16.03 55.80
CA ILE A 1022 15.35 16.69 54.65
C ILE A 1022 14.30 16.88 53.57
N ILE A 1023 14.14 18.10 53.09
CA ILE A 1023 13.22 18.46 52.00
C ILE A 1023 14.02 19.03 50.84
N LEU A 1024 13.85 18.47 49.65
CA LEU A 1024 14.44 18.94 48.41
C LEU A 1024 13.53 19.97 47.70
N ASN A 1025 14.10 20.74 46.77
CA ASN A 1025 13.33 21.61 45.85
C ASN A 1025 12.61 20.82 44.75
N GLU A 1026 13.00 19.57 44.52
CA GLU A 1026 12.46 18.66 43.51
C GLU A 1026 12.67 17.19 43.94
N LYS A 1027 12.01 16.24 43.27
CA LYS A 1027 12.12 14.82 43.59
C LYS A 1027 13.53 14.32 43.31
N GLY A 1028 14.11 13.58 44.26
CA GLY A 1028 15.42 12.96 44.10
C GLY A 1028 15.49 11.58 44.70
N THR A 1029 16.55 10.85 44.34
CA THR A 1029 17.00 9.65 45.03
C THR A 1029 18.21 10.02 45.88
N CYS A 1030 18.05 9.97 47.19
CA CYS A 1030 19.09 10.35 48.14
C CYS A 1030 19.76 9.11 48.75
N LYS A 1031 21.07 9.17 48.85
CA LYS A 1031 21.91 8.20 49.54
C LYS A 1031 22.69 8.88 50.66
N ILE A 1032 22.95 8.14 51.73
CA ILE A 1032 23.61 8.64 52.93
C ILE A 1032 24.69 7.67 53.44
N ASP A 1033 25.68 8.21 54.14
CA ASP A 1033 26.62 7.45 54.97
C ASP A 1033 27.10 8.34 56.15
N THR A 1034 27.76 7.74 57.15
CA THR A 1034 28.40 8.39 58.29
C THR A 1034 29.83 8.87 58.00
N LYS A 1035 30.33 8.61 56.79
CA LYS A 1035 31.63 9.07 56.26
C LYS A 1035 31.45 9.51 54.82
N SER A 1036 32.43 10.24 54.28
CA SER A 1036 32.39 10.63 52.86
C SER A 1036 32.38 9.40 51.96
N PHE A 1037 31.51 9.41 50.95
CA PHE A 1037 31.24 8.25 50.10
C PHE A 1037 30.99 8.67 48.64
N SER A 1038 31.23 7.76 47.70
CA SER A 1038 30.78 7.94 46.32
C SER A 1038 29.32 7.53 46.22
N TYR A 1039 28.50 8.20 45.40
CA TYR A 1039 27.06 7.91 45.32
C TYR A 1039 26.76 6.43 45.06
N GLU A 1040 27.60 5.70 44.34
CA GLU A 1040 27.37 4.27 44.07
C GLU A 1040 27.45 3.40 45.33
N GLU A 1041 28.22 3.83 46.34
CA GLU A 1041 28.50 3.08 47.57
C GLU A 1041 27.52 3.41 48.72
N GLY A 1042 26.75 4.49 48.60
CA GLY A 1042 25.91 5.00 49.68
C GLY A 1042 24.63 4.22 49.95
N THR A 1043 24.13 4.33 51.18
CA THR A 1043 22.86 3.68 51.57
C THR A 1043 21.67 4.53 51.15
N ILE A 1044 20.75 3.97 50.36
CA ILE A 1044 19.55 4.66 49.89
C ILE A 1044 18.61 4.96 51.07
N ILE A 1045 18.22 6.22 51.23
CA ILE A 1045 17.24 6.66 52.24
C ILE A 1045 15.86 6.95 51.65
N GLY A 1046 15.76 7.05 50.32
CA GLY A 1046 14.50 7.14 49.57
C GLY A 1046 14.77 7.36 48.09
N GLN A 1047 13.81 6.96 47.26
CA GLN A 1047 13.86 7.05 45.80
C GLN A 1047 12.71 7.91 45.29
N GLU A 1048 13.01 8.85 44.39
CA GLU A 1048 12.05 9.76 43.74
C GLU A 1048 11.11 10.51 44.69
N GLN A 1049 11.63 10.98 45.83
CA GLN A 1049 10.86 11.69 46.85
C GLN A 1049 11.37 13.12 47.04
N GLU A 1050 10.50 14.03 47.46
CA GLU A 1050 10.88 15.41 47.85
C GLU A 1050 11.27 15.50 49.32
N GLN A 1051 10.85 14.54 50.16
CA GLN A 1051 11.05 14.57 51.60
C GLN A 1051 11.56 13.21 52.10
N PHE A 1052 12.60 13.26 52.92
CA PHE A 1052 13.24 12.10 53.54
C PHE A 1052 13.29 12.29 55.05
N ILE A 1053 13.06 11.20 55.79
CA ILE A 1053 13.09 11.20 57.26
C ILE A 1053 14.08 10.12 57.68
N ILE A 1054 15.11 10.50 58.45
CA ILE A 1054 16.13 9.58 58.93
C ILE A 1054 16.24 9.63 60.46
N GLY A 1055 16.56 8.49 61.08
CA GLY A 1055 16.86 8.41 62.51
C GLY A 1055 18.22 9.03 62.85
N LEU A 1056 18.33 9.66 64.02
CA LEU A 1056 19.57 10.27 64.50
C LEU A 1056 20.40 9.29 65.33
N GLU A 1057 21.26 8.54 64.65
CA GLU A 1057 22.10 7.50 65.26
C GLU A 1057 23.61 7.85 65.21
N ALA A 1058 24.00 8.85 64.42
CA ALA A 1058 25.37 9.34 64.28
C ALA A 1058 25.47 10.86 64.49
N ALA A 1059 26.69 11.33 64.80
CA ALA A 1059 26.99 12.75 65.01
C ALA A 1059 27.22 13.53 63.70
N GLU A 1060 27.37 12.83 62.57
CA GLU A 1060 27.66 13.39 61.26
C GLU A 1060 27.10 12.46 60.18
N TYR A 1061 26.54 13.04 59.13
CA TYR A 1061 26.05 12.33 57.95
C TYR A 1061 26.51 13.04 56.68
N HIS A 1062 26.90 12.27 55.68
CA HIS A 1062 27.16 12.73 54.33
C HIS A 1062 25.97 12.35 53.47
N LEU A 1063 25.42 13.30 52.71
CA LEU A 1063 24.26 13.12 51.85
C LEU A 1063 24.60 13.49 50.41
N ILE A 1064 24.24 12.61 49.47
CA ILE A 1064 24.25 12.90 48.04
C ILE A 1064 22.89 12.50 47.47
N CYS A 1065 22.24 13.40 46.76
CA CYS A 1065 21.00 13.17 46.04
C CYS A 1065 21.20 13.33 44.52
N GLU A 1066 20.47 12.52 43.77
CA GLU A 1066 20.48 12.49 42.30
C GLU A 1066 19.04 12.53 41.81
N ASP A 1067 18.74 13.36 40.82
CA ASP A 1067 17.41 13.38 40.19
C ASP A 1067 17.23 12.23 39.18
N ALA A 1068 16.04 12.11 38.60
CA ALA A 1068 15.74 11.12 37.56
C ALA A 1068 16.51 11.34 36.24
N LYS A 1069 17.17 12.49 36.07
CA LYS A 1069 18.01 12.85 34.91
C LYS A 1069 19.51 12.68 35.21
N GLN A 1070 19.86 12.05 36.34
CA GLN A 1070 21.22 11.81 36.81
C GLN A 1070 22.02 13.08 37.12
N ASN A 1071 21.36 14.23 37.34
CA ASN A 1071 22.03 15.40 37.87
C ASN A 1071 22.27 15.19 39.36
N ARG A 1072 23.55 15.10 39.74
CA ARG A 1072 23.98 14.76 41.09
C ARG A 1072 24.38 16.00 41.87
N MET A 1073 23.82 16.18 43.06
CA MET A 1073 24.27 17.25 43.95
C MET A 1073 25.67 16.96 44.51
N GLN A 1074 26.41 18.00 44.88
CA GLN A 1074 27.64 17.80 45.64
C GLN A 1074 27.34 17.23 47.03
N GLU A 1075 28.27 16.43 47.55
CA GLU A 1075 28.16 15.87 48.89
C GLU A 1075 27.94 16.97 49.93
N MET A 1076 26.89 16.79 50.73
CA MET A 1076 26.57 17.69 51.83
C MET A 1076 26.79 16.98 53.16
N VAL A 1077 27.58 17.63 54.02
CA VAL A 1077 27.81 17.17 55.39
C VAL A 1077 26.77 17.79 56.31
N ILE A 1078 26.08 16.95 57.07
CA ILE A 1078 25.03 17.32 58.00
C ILE A 1078 25.48 16.94 59.42
N HIS A 1079 25.48 17.92 60.31
CA HIS A 1079 25.73 17.73 61.74
C HIS A 1079 24.39 17.89 62.50
N PRO A 1080 23.76 16.79 62.98
CA PRO A 1080 22.36 16.81 63.46
C PRO A 1080 22.08 17.34 64.87
#